data_AF-A0A857J111-F1
#
_entry.id   AF-A0A857J111-F1
#
_cell.length_a   1.000
_cell.length_b   1.000
_cell.length_c   1.000
_cell.angle_alpha   90.00
_cell.angle_beta   90.00
_cell.angle_gamma   90.00
#
_symmetry.space_group_name_H-M   'P 1'
#
loop_
_entity.id
_entity.type
_entity.pdbx_description
1 polymer ?
#
loop_
_entity_poly.entity_id
_entity_poly.type
_entity_poly.pdbx_seq_one_letter_code
_entity_poly.pdbx_strand_id
1 'polypeptide(L)'
;MSNGTFVLYLLCAAAVLFLAHVVRAARWGILFPPKLIKRRFPLLLGLALGYVANAVVPWRLGELLRAWYASRKTSVRFAYVAATVVAERMSDLAVVAVLTGLLQLTGRAQGLPLVPVMAVVAFLAVLLFSLAVQRSERTRQRIWRLASIFNDRLRFKAVDFSWSLSELVVGGALLRARYLFSTVLMWALYLLSYYLFSQADATPFDRIFTSMLGTPLRPTMAELASGQVMHTAALAAFAGLPIVGVLAYGLLRQWPVVLNLMWKRRRLGLYNERTVSGGARKRFKADAEYDYFLASLFSGNNKAASRFGMQALDDGTVQKLYGGGSDAITALVEVQGQLLIRKFASGDAGAKLQQQQEWLVRHRVDDFPLVQVLGGHARPHAYYYDMPLVVPANDFFDFIHSNPTESSRVILGEVLERMSGLHQRNLLAQTPRETIAKYLRDKAIQNTAKILEFARSVLPEDDYQVNGQACSLKDWELLLDADWLSRQIQLEASTIVHGDLTIENIIVAPQVAQGWYIIDPNPDNVFNSPLIDWGKMLQSLHLGYEGMNRNYHCTLDGSSIRMAFTRSQAYTQLHQFVDGLLLERFGERGLREAYFHELVHYLRLVPYKIRQNRHKGLAFFACASVLLNEYRERWHD
;
A
#
# COMPACT_ATOMS: atom_id res chain seq x y z
N MET A 1 63.49 3.21 16.75
CA MET A 1 63.41 2.49 15.46
C MET A 1 64.30 3.19 14.46
N SER A 2 64.86 2.48 13.47
CA SER A 2 65.52 3.13 12.33
C SER A 2 64.46 3.84 11.46
N ASN A 3 64.83 4.93 10.78
CA ASN A 3 63.91 5.65 9.88
C ASN A 3 63.31 4.73 8.80
N GLY A 4 64.08 3.74 8.31
CA GLY A 4 63.61 2.74 7.34
C GLY A 4 62.54 1.80 7.92
N THR A 5 62.72 1.34 9.16
CA THR A 5 61.72 0.50 9.83
C THR A 5 60.42 1.26 10.12
N PHE A 6 60.51 2.53 10.52
CA PHE A 6 59.33 3.39 10.73
C PHE A 6 58.47 3.49 9.46
N VAL A 7 59.11 3.85 8.33
CA VAL A 7 58.43 4.02 7.05
C VAL A 7 57.78 2.71 6.58
N LEU A 8 58.47 1.58 6.74
CA LEU A 8 57.92 0.28 6.37
C LEU A 8 56.65 -0.06 7.16
N TYR A 9 56.68 0.05 8.50
CA TYR A 9 55.50 -0.23 9.33
C TYR A 9 54.35 0.73 9.03
N LEU A 10 54.62 2.01 8.78
CA LEU A 10 53.63 3.00 8.40
C LEU A 10 52.95 2.67 7.06
N LEU A 11 53.73 2.30 6.04
CA LEU A 11 53.21 1.90 4.73
C LEU A 11 52.39 0.61 4.80
N CYS A 12 52.87 -0.39 5.55
CA CYS A 12 52.12 -1.62 5.80
C CYS A 12 50.80 -1.33 6.54
N ALA A 13 50.83 -0.51 7.58
CA ALA A 13 49.63 -0.11 8.32
C ALA A 13 48.62 0.58 7.40
N ALA A 14 49.06 1.52 6.56
CA ALA A 14 48.21 2.23 5.59
C ALA A 14 47.66 1.29 4.50
N ALA A 15 48.45 0.32 4.01
CA ALA A 15 48.00 -0.67 3.04
C ALA A 15 46.90 -1.58 3.62
N VAL A 16 47.06 -2.04 4.86
CA VAL A 16 46.04 -2.82 5.56
C VAL A 16 44.79 -1.97 5.83
N LEU A 17 44.96 -0.68 6.17
CA LEU A 17 43.85 0.26 6.35
C LEU A 17 43.05 0.43 5.05
N PHE A 18 43.74 0.57 3.91
CA PHE A 18 43.12 0.63 2.60
C PHE A 18 42.31 -0.64 2.30
N LEU A 19 42.88 -1.83 2.58
CA LEU A 19 42.17 -3.09 2.40
C LEU A 19 40.92 -3.17 3.29
N ALA A 20 41.00 -2.70 4.54
CA ALA A 20 39.84 -2.60 5.43
C ALA A 20 38.73 -1.71 4.83
N HIS A 21 39.08 -0.56 4.22
CA HIS A 21 38.13 0.28 3.52
C HIS A 21 37.52 -0.39 2.27
N VAL A 22 38.30 -1.18 1.52
CA VAL A 22 37.78 -1.98 0.39
C VAL A 22 36.76 -3.01 0.88
N VAL A 23 37.07 -3.74 1.95
CA VAL A 23 36.14 -4.70 2.57
C VAL A 23 34.90 -3.98 3.08
N ARG A 24 35.05 -2.80 3.71
CA ARG A 24 33.91 -1.97 4.14
C ARG A 24 33.01 -1.57 2.98
N ALA A 25 33.58 -1.12 1.87
CA ALA A 25 32.82 -0.76 0.66
C ALA A 25 32.07 -1.97 0.08
N ALA A 26 32.73 -3.14 0.04
CA ALA A 26 32.13 -4.39 -0.41
C ALA A 26 30.99 -4.84 0.51
N ARG A 27 31.20 -4.77 1.84
CA ARG A 27 30.20 -5.06 2.86
C ARG A 27 28.99 -4.14 2.74
N TRP A 28 29.19 -2.83 2.58
CA TRP A 28 28.10 -1.88 2.39
C TRP A 28 27.26 -2.24 1.15
N GLY A 29 27.91 -2.67 0.07
CA GLY A 29 27.24 -3.16 -1.14
C GLY A 29 26.29 -4.34 -0.91
N ILE A 30 26.48 -5.16 0.13
CA ILE A 30 25.59 -6.29 0.47
C ILE A 30 24.18 -5.81 0.85
N LEU A 31 24.07 -4.58 1.38
CA LEU A 31 22.79 -3.97 1.76
C LEU A 31 22.00 -3.44 0.56
N PHE A 32 22.60 -3.37 -0.62
CA PHE A 32 21.91 -2.93 -1.83
C PHE A 32 21.26 -4.11 -2.56
N PRO A 33 20.27 -3.83 -3.43
CA PRO A 33 19.76 -4.80 -4.38
C PRO A 33 20.88 -5.39 -5.27
N PRO A 34 21.05 -6.73 -5.34
CA PRO A 34 22.17 -7.37 -6.06
C PRO A 34 22.26 -6.96 -7.54
N LYS A 35 21.11 -6.82 -8.22
CA LYS A 35 21.04 -6.49 -9.65
C LYS A 35 21.49 -5.05 -9.99
N LEU A 36 21.69 -4.18 -8.99
CA LEU A 36 21.94 -2.74 -9.21
C LEU A 36 23.39 -2.32 -9.02
N ILE A 37 24.19 -3.10 -8.29
CA ILE A 37 25.63 -2.81 -8.16
C ILE A 37 26.37 -3.45 -9.32
N LYS A 38 26.50 -2.71 -10.44
CA LYS A 38 27.33 -3.12 -11.57
C LYS A 38 28.83 -2.98 -11.29
N ARG A 39 29.23 -1.99 -10.47
CA ARG A 39 30.62 -1.69 -10.10
C ARG A 39 30.68 -1.29 -8.62
N ARG A 40 31.63 -1.85 -7.86
CA ARG A 40 31.79 -1.57 -6.41
C ARG A 40 32.63 -0.32 -6.10
N PHE A 41 33.48 0.11 -7.03
CA PHE A 41 34.34 1.29 -6.85
C PHE A 41 33.62 2.59 -6.48
N PRO A 42 32.43 2.94 -7.03
CA PRO A 42 31.69 4.13 -6.59
C PRO A 42 31.34 4.13 -5.10
N LEU A 43 31.14 2.97 -4.48
CA LEU A 43 30.88 2.88 -3.05
C LEU A 43 32.13 3.21 -2.22
N LEU A 44 33.31 2.76 -2.69
CA LEU A 44 34.60 3.08 -2.08
C LEU A 44 34.94 4.57 -2.23
N LEU A 45 34.70 5.15 -3.41
CA LEU A 45 34.89 6.58 -3.63
C LEU A 45 33.92 7.42 -2.80
N GLY A 46 32.67 6.98 -2.64
CA GLY A 46 31.70 7.61 -1.75
C GLY A 46 32.12 7.59 -0.28
N LEU A 47 32.75 6.50 0.19
CA LEU A 47 33.35 6.44 1.53
C LEU A 47 34.47 7.46 1.70
N ALA A 48 35.40 7.55 0.73
CA ALA A 48 36.49 8.51 0.75
C ALA A 48 35.99 9.96 0.78
N LEU A 49 35.01 10.31 -0.08
CA LEU A 49 34.37 11.63 -0.08
C LEU A 49 33.71 11.96 1.26
N GLY A 50 33.05 10.97 1.87
CA GLY A 50 32.45 11.13 3.20
C GLY A 50 33.48 11.41 4.29
N TYR A 51 34.63 10.73 4.27
CA TYR A 51 35.72 10.99 5.22
C TYR A 51 36.31 12.39 5.08
N VAL A 52 36.59 12.83 3.84
CA VAL A 52 37.08 14.20 3.59
C VAL A 52 36.07 15.24 4.06
N ALA A 53 34.79 15.07 3.73
CA ALA A 53 33.75 16.00 4.17
C ALA A 53 33.62 16.04 5.70
N ASN A 54 33.76 14.91 6.39
CA ASN A 54 33.74 14.84 7.86
C ASN A 54 34.99 15.45 8.53
N ALA A 55 36.09 15.60 7.79
CA ALA A 55 37.28 16.32 8.27
C ALA A 55 37.04 17.82 8.35
N VAL A 56 36.27 18.36 7.39
CA VAL A 56 36.05 19.80 7.23
C VAL A 56 34.77 20.25 7.94
N VAL A 57 33.70 19.45 7.86
CA VAL A 57 32.35 19.86 8.25
C VAL A 57 31.94 19.20 9.57
N PRO A 58 31.31 19.94 10.50
CA PRO A 58 30.81 19.38 11.75
C PRO A 58 29.64 18.40 11.57
N TRP A 59 29.24 17.75 12.67
CA TRP A 59 28.08 16.84 12.77
C TRP A 59 28.05 15.64 11.81
N ARG A 60 29.22 15.25 11.28
CA ARG A 60 29.35 14.11 10.35
C ARG A 60 28.48 14.23 9.08
N LEU A 61 28.28 15.45 8.57
CA LEU A 61 27.51 15.70 7.34
C LEU A 61 28.08 15.00 6.09
N GLY A 62 29.32 14.52 6.13
CA GLY A 62 29.92 13.70 5.08
C GLY A 62 29.22 12.35 4.85
N GLU A 63 28.50 11.80 5.84
CA GLU A 63 27.67 10.59 5.61
C GLU A 63 26.45 10.89 4.71
N LEU A 64 25.88 12.10 4.79
CA LEU A 64 24.84 12.54 3.85
C LEU A 64 25.40 12.73 2.44
N LEU A 65 26.62 13.29 2.32
CA LEU A 65 27.31 13.40 1.03
C LEU A 65 27.58 12.03 0.41
N ARG A 66 28.06 11.07 1.22
CA ARG A 66 28.26 9.66 0.81
C ARG A 66 26.96 9.05 0.31
N ALA A 67 25.87 9.20 1.06
CA ALA A 67 24.56 8.68 0.66
C ALA A 67 24.06 9.33 -0.64
N TRP A 68 24.22 10.65 -0.77
CA TRP A 68 23.86 11.39 -1.98
C TRP A 68 24.66 10.92 -3.20
N TYR A 69 25.98 10.82 -3.08
CA TYR A 69 26.86 10.37 -4.16
C TYR A 69 26.51 8.94 -4.60
N ALA A 70 26.36 8.02 -3.65
CA ALA A 70 26.00 6.64 -3.95
C ALA A 70 24.62 6.52 -4.59
N SER A 71 23.63 7.32 -4.15
CA SER A 71 22.29 7.32 -4.77
C SER A 71 22.34 7.69 -6.26
N ARG A 72 23.16 8.69 -6.62
CA ARG A 72 23.39 9.11 -8.02
C ARG A 72 24.15 8.07 -8.85
N LYS A 73 25.09 7.33 -8.26
CA LYS A 73 25.91 6.36 -9.01
C LYS A 73 25.29 4.97 -9.13
N THR A 74 24.40 4.60 -8.22
CA THR A 74 23.74 3.29 -8.20
C THR A 74 22.31 3.35 -8.74
N SER A 75 21.82 4.55 -9.06
CA SER A 75 20.42 4.84 -9.38
C SER A 75 19.47 4.33 -8.29
N VAL A 76 19.91 4.20 -7.03
CA VAL A 76 19.05 3.81 -5.91
C VAL A 76 18.51 5.07 -5.25
N ARG A 77 17.22 5.05 -4.84
CA ARG A 77 16.59 6.18 -4.14
C ARG A 77 17.41 6.60 -2.91
N PHE A 78 17.57 7.92 -2.74
CA PHE A 78 18.36 8.49 -1.65
C PHE A 78 17.92 7.99 -0.26
N ALA A 79 16.60 7.91 0.00
CA ALA A 79 16.06 7.46 1.27
C ALA A 79 16.53 6.05 1.66
N TYR A 80 16.50 5.11 0.71
CA TYR A 80 17.01 3.75 0.92
C TYR A 80 18.52 3.75 1.15
N VAL A 81 19.30 4.49 0.33
CA VAL A 81 20.76 4.57 0.52
C VAL A 81 21.11 5.14 1.89
N ALA A 82 20.44 6.21 2.32
CA ALA A 82 20.62 6.78 3.66
C ALA A 82 20.30 5.74 4.76
N ALA A 83 19.21 4.97 4.59
CA ALA A 83 18.88 3.89 5.52
C ALA A 83 19.99 2.81 5.59
N THR A 84 20.61 2.43 4.46
CA THR A 84 21.74 1.49 4.48
C THR A 84 22.96 2.02 5.23
N VAL A 85 23.22 3.33 5.17
CA VAL A 85 24.32 3.97 5.91
C VAL A 85 24.05 3.89 7.41
N VAL A 86 22.82 4.19 7.85
CA VAL A 86 22.44 4.08 9.26
C VAL A 86 22.47 2.63 9.76
N ALA A 87 21.96 1.68 8.97
CA ALA A 87 22.01 0.26 9.30
C ALA A 87 23.46 -0.27 9.41
N GLU A 88 24.37 0.17 8.52
CA GLU A 88 25.79 -0.13 8.65
C GLU A 88 26.37 0.44 9.96
N ARG A 89 26.05 1.69 10.29
CA ARG A 89 26.53 2.32 11.54
C ARG A 89 26.05 1.60 12.78
N MET A 90 24.81 1.15 12.80
CA MET A 90 24.27 0.33 13.90
C MET A 90 25.13 -0.92 14.10
N SER A 91 25.48 -1.65 13.03
CA SER A 91 26.35 -2.84 13.16
C SER A 91 27.75 -2.49 13.67
N ASP A 92 28.32 -1.36 13.23
CA ASP A 92 29.64 -0.91 13.67
C ASP A 92 29.62 -0.47 15.14
N LEU A 93 28.54 0.18 15.62
CA LEU A 93 28.37 0.58 17.02
C LEU A 93 28.36 -0.64 17.96
N ALA A 94 27.75 -1.74 17.53
CA ALA A 94 27.76 -2.98 18.32
C ALA A 94 29.17 -3.53 18.49
N VAL A 95 29.97 -3.57 17.42
CA VAL A 95 31.38 -4.02 17.50
C VAL A 95 32.23 -3.06 18.34
N VAL A 96 32.04 -1.75 18.17
CA VAL A 96 32.72 -0.73 18.99
C VAL A 96 32.40 -0.90 20.47
N ALA A 97 31.13 -1.12 20.83
CA ALA A 97 30.71 -1.35 22.20
C ALA A 97 31.39 -2.60 22.81
N VAL A 98 31.48 -3.69 22.04
CA VAL A 98 32.17 -4.92 22.49
C VAL A 98 33.68 -4.67 22.68
N LEU A 99 34.35 -4.06 21.71
CA LEU A 99 35.80 -3.82 21.77
C LEU A 99 36.18 -2.84 22.89
N THR A 100 35.43 -1.74 23.03
CA THR A 100 35.67 -0.75 24.10
C THR A 100 35.31 -1.32 25.48
N GLY A 101 34.24 -2.12 25.58
CA GLY A 101 33.90 -2.84 26.80
C GLY A 101 35.00 -3.81 27.24
N LEU A 102 35.60 -4.56 26.30
CA LEU A 102 36.72 -5.47 26.59
C LEU A 102 37.97 -4.71 27.07
N LEU A 103 38.28 -3.55 26.47
CA LEU A 103 39.38 -2.69 26.93
C LEU A 103 39.13 -2.15 28.35
N GLN A 104 37.89 -1.81 28.68
CA GLN A 104 37.51 -1.38 30.03
C GLN A 104 37.67 -2.51 31.05
N LEU A 105 37.20 -3.73 30.72
CA LEU A 105 37.30 -4.91 31.58
C LEU A 105 38.76 -5.32 31.85
N THR A 106 39.65 -5.09 30.89
CA THR A 106 41.09 -5.38 31.03
C THR A 106 41.88 -4.26 31.70
N GLY A 107 41.21 -3.19 32.17
CA GLY A 107 41.85 -2.04 32.81
C GLY A 107 42.71 -1.17 31.88
N ARG A 108 42.62 -1.39 30.56
CA ARG A 108 43.40 -0.68 29.54
C ARG A 108 42.77 0.63 29.08
N ALA A 109 41.52 0.90 29.48
CA ALA A 109 40.84 2.17 29.25
C ALA A 109 40.66 2.93 30.57
N GLN A 110 41.18 4.15 30.65
CA GLN A 110 41.05 5.03 31.83
C GLN A 110 39.88 6.01 31.64
N GLY A 111 39.00 6.15 32.64
CA GLY A 111 37.87 7.08 32.63
C GLY A 111 36.48 6.42 32.68
N LEU A 112 35.43 7.23 32.66
CA LEU A 112 34.04 6.75 32.65
C LEU A 112 33.74 5.98 31.34
N PRO A 113 32.98 4.87 31.38
CA PRO A 113 32.63 4.06 30.21
C PRO A 113 31.57 4.72 29.31
N LEU A 114 31.63 6.05 29.14
CA LEU A 114 30.65 6.83 28.38
C LEU A 114 30.60 6.37 26.91
N VAL A 115 31.74 6.07 26.29
CA VAL A 115 31.79 5.65 24.88
C VAL A 115 31.04 4.33 24.64
N PRO A 116 31.35 3.21 25.33
CA PRO A 116 30.60 1.97 25.16
C PRO A 116 29.13 2.14 25.54
N VAL A 117 28.81 2.87 26.61
CA VAL A 117 27.41 3.13 27.01
C VAL A 117 26.66 3.88 25.92
N MET A 118 27.21 4.97 25.39
CA MET A 118 26.59 5.76 24.31
C MET A 118 26.45 4.94 23.02
N ALA A 119 27.41 4.06 22.71
CA ALA A 119 27.32 3.16 21.57
C ALA A 119 26.18 2.15 21.73
N VAL A 120 26.02 1.55 22.91
CA VAL A 120 24.90 0.64 23.24
C VAL A 120 23.58 1.38 23.19
N VAL A 121 23.49 2.57 23.79
CA VAL A 121 22.27 3.39 23.77
C VAL A 121 21.87 3.76 22.34
N ALA A 122 22.82 4.19 21.51
CA ALA A 122 22.55 4.51 20.10
C ALA A 122 22.12 3.27 19.30
N PHE A 123 22.77 2.12 19.52
CA PHE A 123 22.38 0.85 18.92
C PHE A 123 20.93 0.46 19.29
N LEU A 124 20.62 0.48 20.59
CA LEU A 124 19.28 0.16 21.10
C LEU A 124 18.24 1.15 20.58
N ALA A 125 18.56 2.44 20.50
CA ALA A 125 17.66 3.45 19.96
C ALA A 125 17.28 3.16 18.50
N VAL A 126 18.25 2.81 17.64
CA VAL A 126 17.98 2.46 16.24
C VAL A 126 17.19 1.16 16.13
N LEU A 127 17.52 0.15 16.95
CA LEU A 127 16.81 -1.13 16.98
C LEU A 127 15.35 -0.95 17.43
N LEU A 128 15.12 -0.26 18.55
CA LEU A 128 13.79 0.00 19.10
C LEU A 128 12.95 0.86 18.15
N PHE A 129 13.54 1.90 17.54
CA PHE A 129 12.88 2.69 16.51
C PHE A 129 12.43 1.81 15.33
N SER A 130 13.35 0.98 14.83
CA SER A 130 13.08 0.08 13.69
C SER A 130 11.98 -0.93 14.00
N LEU A 131 11.98 -1.52 15.20
CA LEU A 131 10.92 -2.42 15.69
C LEU A 131 9.59 -1.69 15.86
N ALA A 132 9.60 -0.48 16.43
CA ALA A 132 8.41 0.32 16.65
C ALA A 132 7.73 0.74 15.34
N VAL A 133 8.50 1.08 14.30
CA VAL A 133 7.96 1.40 12.96
C VAL A 133 7.23 0.20 12.34
N GLN A 134 7.76 -1.01 12.54
CA GLN A 134 7.15 -2.23 11.99
C GLN A 134 5.93 -2.71 12.78
N ARG A 135 6.00 -2.67 14.11
CA ARG A 135 4.98 -3.25 14.98
C ARG A 135 3.86 -2.29 15.40
N SER A 136 4.10 -0.98 15.41
CA SER A 136 3.14 -0.01 15.95
C SER A 136 2.58 0.94 14.90
N GLU A 137 1.27 0.85 14.65
CA GLU A 137 0.54 1.83 13.82
C GLU A 137 0.66 3.25 14.38
N ARG A 138 0.63 3.40 15.71
CA ARG A 138 0.75 4.70 16.38
C ARG A 138 2.08 5.39 16.07
N THR A 139 3.17 4.63 16.03
CA THR A 139 4.50 5.17 15.67
C THR A 139 4.50 5.66 14.23
N ARG A 140 3.96 4.88 13.29
CA ARG A 140 3.85 5.29 11.88
C ARG A 140 3.01 6.57 11.72
N GLN A 141 1.89 6.66 12.43
CA GLN A 141 1.03 7.86 12.44
C GLN A 141 1.71 9.09 13.05
N ARG A 142 2.57 8.92 14.07
CA ARG A 142 3.38 10.02 14.61
C ARG A 142 4.40 10.48 13.59
N ILE A 143 5.10 9.56 12.93
CA ILE A 143 6.04 9.89 11.85
C ILE A 143 5.31 10.63 10.72
N TRP A 144 4.11 10.18 10.33
CA TRP A 144 3.29 10.85 9.32
C TRP A 144 2.98 12.29 9.68
N ARG A 145 2.51 12.53 10.92
CA ARG A 145 2.17 13.87 11.43
C ARG A 145 3.38 14.81 11.53
N LEU A 146 4.53 14.28 11.92
CA LEU A 146 5.78 15.06 11.94
C LEU A 146 6.25 15.37 10.52
N ALA A 147 6.16 14.39 9.62
CA ALA A 147 6.57 14.55 8.24
C ALA A 147 5.63 15.46 7.43
N SER A 148 4.34 15.58 7.81
CA SER A 148 3.37 16.46 7.16
C SER A 148 3.60 17.96 7.39
N ILE A 149 4.52 18.33 8.30
CA ILE A 149 4.98 19.73 8.45
C ILE A 149 5.76 20.18 7.20
N PHE A 150 6.34 19.23 6.46
CA PHE A 150 7.10 19.49 5.24
C PHE A 150 6.26 19.28 3.98
N ASN A 151 6.76 19.73 2.84
CA ASN A 151 6.15 19.47 1.54
C ASN A 151 6.06 17.96 1.22
N ASP A 152 5.16 17.58 0.30
CA ASP A 152 4.91 16.18 -0.04
C ASP A 152 6.19 15.41 -0.42
N ARG A 153 7.11 16.06 -1.14
CA ARG A 153 8.40 15.46 -1.55
C ARG A 153 9.27 15.07 -0.35
N LEU A 154 9.37 15.94 0.65
CA LEU A 154 10.15 15.67 1.86
C LEU A 154 9.41 14.68 2.78
N ARG A 155 8.08 14.81 2.89
CA ARG A 155 7.23 13.88 3.63
C ARG A 155 7.46 12.43 3.19
N PHE A 156 7.33 12.16 1.88
CA PHE A 156 7.52 10.81 1.35
C PHE A 156 8.96 10.32 1.51
N LYS A 157 9.97 11.18 1.36
CA LYS A 157 11.37 10.78 1.63
C LYS A 157 11.62 10.38 3.08
N ALA A 158 11.04 11.09 4.05
CA ALA A 158 11.19 10.79 5.47
C ALA A 158 10.51 9.47 5.86
N VAL A 159 9.31 9.24 5.32
CA VAL A 159 8.54 8.01 5.51
C VAL A 159 9.21 6.82 4.83
N ASP A 160 9.67 6.97 3.58
CA ASP A 160 10.42 5.95 2.83
C ASP A 160 11.73 5.58 3.54
N PHE A 161 12.45 6.57 4.09
CA PHE A 161 13.64 6.34 4.90
C PHE A 161 13.32 5.52 6.16
N SER A 162 12.28 5.92 6.91
CA SER A 162 11.87 5.25 8.14
C SER A 162 11.48 3.79 7.90
N TRP A 163 10.72 3.55 6.83
CA TRP A 163 10.31 2.20 6.42
C TRP A 163 11.50 1.37 5.94
N SER A 164 12.33 1.92 5.06
CA SER A 164 13.53 1.23 4.52
C SER A 164 14.52 0.85 5.62
N LEU A 165 14.74 1.73 6.60
CA LEU A 165 15.62 1.45 7.75
C LEU A 165 15.07 0.32 8.59
N SER A 166 13.77 0.36 8.91
CA SER A 166 13.09 -0.70 9.65
C SER A 166 13.21 -2.05 8.94
N GLU A 167 12.99 -2.08 7.62
CA GLU A 167 13.08 -3.31 6.82
C GLU A 167 14.51 -3.89 6.80
N LEU A 168 15.54 -3.04 6.69
CA LEU A 168 16.93 -3.49 6.71
C LEU A 168 17.34 -4.07 8.06
N VAL A 169 16.94 -3.42 9.16
CA VAL A 169 17.32 -3.81 10.53
C VAL A 169 16.56 -5.05 10.98
N VAL A 170 15.22 -5.05 10.85
CA VAL A 170 14.36 -6.13 11.35
C VAL A 170 14.28 -7.29 10.36
N GLY A 171 14.40 -7.04 9.05
CA GLY A 171 14.38 -8.06 8.01
C GLY A 171 15.66 -8.91 7.92
N GLY A 172 16.55 -8.80 8.92
CA GLY A 172 17.74 -9.66 9.03
C GLY A 172 18.82 -9.40 7.99
N ALA A 173 18.81 -8.26 7.29
CA ALA A 173 19.83 -7.95 6.28
C ALA A 173 21.26 -7.92 6.89
N LEU A 174 21.36 -7.45 8.13
CA LEU A 174 22.58 -7.39 8.93
C LEU A 174 23.00 -8.77 9.48
N LEU A 175 22.08 -9.74 9.56
CA LEU A 175 22.33 -11.09 10.09
C LEU A 175 22.77 -12.08 9.01
N ARG A 176 22.80 -11.67 7.74
CA ARG A 176 23.25 -12.53 6.63
C ARG A 176 24.71 -12.93 6.85
N ALA A 177 25.03 -14.22 6.69
CA ALA A 177 26.39 -14.76 6.91
C ALA A 177 27.49 -13.96 6.19
N ARG A 178 27.26 -13.63 4.90
CA ARG A 178 28.18 -12.78 4.12
C ARG A 178 28.44 -11.40 4.73
N TYR A 179 27.44 -10.80 5.37
CA TYR A 179 27.55 -9.48 6.00
C TYR A 179 28.30 -9.58 7.34
N LEU A 180 28.00 -10.61 8.13
CA LEU A 180 28.68 -10.89 9.40
C LEU A 180 30.16 -11.22 9.17
N PHE A 181 30.47 -12.14 8.25
CA PHE A 181 31.85 -12.46 7.88
C PHE A 181 32.62 -11.22 7.40
N SER A 182 32.01 -10.42 6.51
CA SER A 182 32.65 -9.18 6.04
C SER A 182 32.84 -8.17 7.17
N THR A 183 31.97 -8.15 8.19
CA THR A 183 32.11 -7.29 9.38
C THR A 183 33.30 -7.71 10.23
N VAL A 184 33.41 -9.00 10.53
CA VAL A 184 34.54 -9.56 11.30
C VAL A 184 35.85 -9.33 10.56
N LEU A 185 35.90 -9.64 9.26
CA LEU A 185 37.08 -9.43 8.42
C LEU A 185 37.49 -7.95 8.38
N MET A 186 36.53 -7.05 8.18
CA MET A 186 36.79 -5.60 8.15
C MET A 186 37.38 -5.11 9.48
N TRP A 187 36.80 -5.50 10.61
CA TRP A 187 37.30 -5.09 11.93
C TRP A 187 38.64 -5.73 12.28
N ALA A 188 38.87 -7.00 11.91
CA ALA A 188 40.17 -7.64 12.07
C ALA A 188 41.27 -6.88 11.31
N LEU A 189 40.99 -6.45 10.07
CA LEU A 189 41.91 -5.62 9.29
C LEU A 189 42.12 -4.23 9.92
N TYR A 190 41.07 -3.59 10.45
CA TYR A 190 41.23 -2.32 11.16
C TYR A 190 42.11 -2.48 12.40
N LEU A 191 41.87 -3.50 13.23
CA LEU A 191 42.66 -3.76 14.44
C LEU A 191 44.12 -4.11 14.10
N LEU A 192 44.35 -4.92 13.07
CA LEU A 192 45.69 -5.21 12.58
C LEU A 192 46.41 -3.94 12.08
N SER A 193 45.71 -3.09 11.34
CA SER A 193 46.24 -1.82 10.86
C SER A 193 46.62 -0.88 12.02
N TYR A 194 45.77 -0.76 13.05
CA TYR A 194 46.05 0.03 14.25
C TYR A 194 47.23 -0.54 15.05
N TYR A 195 47.34 -1.87 15.14
CA TYR A 195 48.49 -2.52 15.76
C TYR A 195 49.79 -2.24 15.01
N LEU A 196 49.81 -2.35 13.68
CA LEU A 196 51.00 -2.03 12.88
C LEU A 196 51.41 -0.56 13.03
N PHE A 197 50.43 0.36 13.09
CA PHE A 197 50.70 1.78 13.35
C PHE A 197 51.23 2.00 14.77
N SER A 198 50.73 1.27 15.76
CA SER A 198 51.24 1.32 17.15
C SER A 198 52.72 0.95 17.25
N GLN A 199 53.16 -0.02 16.44
CA GLN A 199 54.56 -0.39 16.35
C GLN A 199 55.39 0.70 15.67
N ALA A 200 54.86 1.36 14.63
CA ALA A 200 55.57 2.44 13.93
C ALA A 200 55.80 3.66 14.84
N ASP A 201 54.75 4.14 15.49
CA ASP A 201 54.74 5.40 16.24
C ASP A 201 55.12 5.23 17.73
N ALA A 202 55.35 3.99 18.17
CA ALA A 202 55.65 3.63 19.56
C ALA A 202 54.58 4.08 20.59
N THR A 203 53.36 4.33 20.12
CA THR A 203 52.21 4.68 20.95
C THR A 203 51.41 3.42 21.32
N PRO A 204 50.93 3.26 22.57
CA PRO A 204 50.09 2.13 22.97
C PRO A 204 48.85 1.95 22.08
N PHE A 205 48.53 0.69 21.76
CA PHE A 205 47.41 0.33 20.88
C PHE A 205 46.07 0.91 21.33
N ASP A 206 45.80 0.93 22.63
CA ASP A 206 44.58 1.48 23.24
C ASP A 206 44.41 2.97 22.93
N ARG A 207 45.49 3.75 22.96
CA ARG A 207 45.45 5.18 22.59
C ARG A 207 45.17 5.39 21.10
N ILE A 208 45.78 4.59 20.23
CA ILE A 208 45.50 4.64 18.78
C ILE A 208 44.07 4.18 18.49
N PHE A 209 43.60 3.12 19.14
CA PHE A 209 42.24 2.62 18.97
C PHE A 209 41.22 3.68 19.40
N THR A 210 41.40 4.30 20.56
CA THR A 210 40.51 5.35 21.08
C THR A 210 40.56 6.63 20.24
N SER A 211 41.73 7.05 19.75
CA SER A 211 41.85 8.21 18.85
C SER A 211 41.17 7.99 17.50
N MET A 212 41.24 6.77 16.96
CA MET A 212 40.58 6.38 15.70
C MET A 212 39.04 6.35 15.80
N LEU A 213 38.47 6.10 16.98
CA LEU A 213 37.02 6.16 17.22
C LEU A 213 36.45 7.58 17.19
N GLY A 214 37.24 8.59 17.59
CA GLY A 214 36.86 10.00 17.75
C GLY A 214 36.63 10.78 16.44
N THR A 215 36.79 10.14 15.28
CA THR A 215 36.97 10.66 13.90
C THR A 215 38.45 10.91 13.58
N PRO A 216 39.09 10.16 12.67
CA PRO A 216 40.54 10.18 12.48
C PRO A 216 41.14 11.50 11.97
N LEU A 217 40.31 12.46 11.52
CA LEU A 217 40.77 13.72 10.90
C LEU A 217 40.51 14.97 11.76
N ARG A 218 39.66 14.91 12.79
CA ARG A 218 39.47 16.01 13.76
C ARG A 218 40.55 16.14 14.85
N PRO A 219 41.12 15.07 15.44
CA PRO A 219 42.17 15.20 16.46
C PRO A 219 43.40 15.91 15.88
N THR A 220 43.67 15.72 14.58
CA THR A 220 44.76 16.36 13.84
C THR A 220 44.78 17.89 13.87
N MET A 221 43.63 18.58 13.90
CA MET A 221 43.61 20.05 13.89
C MET A 221 43.72 20.65 15.29
N ALA A 222 43.22 19.95 16.31
CA ALA A 222 43.29 20.38 17.71
C ALA A 222 44.64 20.05 18.36
N GLU A 223 45.24 18.89 18.03
CA GLU A 223 46.56 18.47 18.54
C GLU A 223 47.72 19.18 17.83
N LEU A 224 47.51 19.72 16.62
CA LEU A 224 48.49 20.60 15.97
C LEU A 224 48.75 21.88 16.78
N ALA A 225 47.76 22.32 17.58
CA ALA A 225 47.89 23.44 18.49
C ALA A 225 48.61 23.07 19.81
N SER A 226 48.76 21.79 20.14
CA SER A 226 49.36 21.31 21.40
C SER A 226 50.84 20.88 21.29
N GLY A 227 51.51 21.18 20.18
CA GLY A 227 52.97 21.02 20.04
C GLY A 227 53.48 19.60 19.71
N GLN A 228 52.61 18.60 19.55
CA GLN A 228 52.99 17.22 19.14
C GLN A 228 52.94 17.05 17.61
N VAL A 229 53.75 17.83 16.89
CA VAL A 229 53.69 17.94 15.42
C VAL A 229 54.03 16.62 14.70
N MET A 230 54.94 15.81 15.25
CA MET A 230 55.40 14.58 14.57
C MET A 230 54.39 13.42 14.67
N HIS A 231 53.78 13.22 15.85
CA HIS A 231 52.72 12.21 16.06
C HIS A 231 51.48 12.55 15.23
N THR A 232 51.06 13.81 15.27
CA THR A 232 49.90 14.30 14.50
C THR A 232 50.11 14.17 13.00
N ALA A 233 51.32 14.44 12.49
CA ALA A 233 51.66 14.25 11.08
C ALA A 233 51.67 12.76 10.67
N ALA A 234 52.21 11.87 11.51
CA ALA A 234 52.21 10.43 11.25
C ALA A 234 50.79 9.84 11.24
N LEU A 235 49.95 10.26 12.19
CA LEU A 235 48.53 9.88 12.27
C LEU A 235 47.73 10.41 11.06
N ALA A 236 47.98 11.65 10.66
CA ALA A 236 47.39 12.26 9.46
C ALA A 236 47.75 11.50 8.19
N ALA A 237 49.04 11.14 8.04
CA ALA A 237 49.53 10.38 6.91
C ALA A 237 48.91 8.98 6.88
N PHE A 238 48.90 8.28 8.02
CA PHE A 238 48.29 6.96 8.16
C PHE A 238 46.81 6.96 7.75
N ALA A 239 46.01 7.89 8.28
CA ALA A 239 44.58 7.99 7.97
C ALA A 239 44.31 8.54 6.56
N GLY A 240 45.15 9.44 6.07
CA GLY A 240 44.97 10.17 4.81
C GLY A 240 45.43 9.41 3.57
N LEU A 241 46.53 8.64 3.64
CA LEU A 241 47.12 7.96 2.49
C LEU A 241 46.11 7.06 1.74
N PRO A 242 45.32 6.19 2.39
CA PRO A 242 44.30 5.40 1.71
C PRO A 242 43.23 6.24 1.01
N ILE A 243 42.81 7.34 1.64
CA ILE A 243 41.75 8.23 1.15
C ILE A 243 42.26 8.97 -0.10
N VAL A 244 43.46 9.55 -0.03
CA VAL A 244 44.11 10.25 -1.14
C VAL A 244 44.31 9.29 -2.31
N GLY A 245 44.75 8.05 -2.07
CA GLY A 245 44.88 7.03 -3.10
C GLY A 245 43.56 6.73 -3.83
N VAL A 246 42.45 6.55 -3.08
CA VAL A 246 41.11 6.35 -3.66
C VAL A 246 40.68 7.56 -4.49
N LEU A 247 40.89 8.78 -3.99
CA LEU A 247 40.50 10.01 -4.67
C LEU A 247 41.33 10.25 -5.94
N ALA A 248 42.65 10.07 -5.88
CA ALA A 248 43.54 10.19 -7.03
C ALA A 248 43.16 9.19 -8.14
N TYR A 249 42.96 7.92 -7.77
CA TYR A 249 42.49 6.91 -8.71
C TYR A 249 41.08 7.21 -9.25
N GLY A 250 40.19 7.72 -8.39
CA GLY A 250 38.85 8.15 -8.76
C GLY A 250 38.84 9.31 -9.76
N LEU A 251 39.70 10.30 -9.55
CA LEU A 251 39.91 11.43 -10.46
C LEU A 251 40.44 10.95 -11.81
N LEU A 252 41.49 10.12 -11.83
CA LEU A 252 42.04 9.56 -13.07
C LEU A 252 41.02 8.76 -13.87
N ARG A 253 40.19 7.95 -13.20
CA ARG A 253 39.21 7.07 -13.87
C ARG A 253 37.88 7.75 -14.23
N GLN A 254 37.50 8.82 -13.52
CA GLN A 254 36.24 9.55 -13.74
C GLN A 254 36.46 10.96 -14.33
N TRP A 255 37.69 11.32 -14.69
CA TRP A 255 38.09 12.60 -15.30
C TRP A 255 37.14 13.08 -16.42
N PRO A 256 36.71 12.24 -17.39
CA PRO A 256 35.82 12.68 -18.47
C PRO A 256 34.39 13.02 -17.98
N VAL A 257 33.96 12.41 -16.88
CA VAL A 257 32.62 12.63 -16.29
C VAL A 257 32.60 13.90 -15.44
N VAL A 258 33.69 14.18 -14.72
CA VAL A 258 33.86 15.42 -13.94
C VAL A 258 33.93 16.63 -14.87
N LEU A 259 34.70 16.54 -15.97
CA LEU A 259 34.72 17.56 -17.03
C LEU A 259 33.33 17.81 -17.64
N ASN A 260 32.58 16.74 -17.96
CA ASN A 260 31.21 16.86 -18.46
C ASN A 260 30.23 17.49 -17.45
N LEU A 261 30.39 17.21 -16.15
CA LEU A 261 29.58 17.82 -15.08
C LEU A 261 29.90 19.30 -14.86
N MET A 262 31.16 19.71 -15.04
CA MET A 262 31.56 21.12 -14.99
C MET A 262 31.06 21.90 -16.22
N TRP A 263 31.05 21.28 -17.41
CA TRP A 263 30.56 21.91 -18.65
C TRP A 263 29.03 21.97 -18.76
N LYS A 264 28.30 20.97 -18.22
CA LYS A 264 26.82 20.94 -18.26
C LYS A 264 26.11 21.78 -17.19
N ARG A 265 26.84 22.48 -16.32
CA ARG A 265 26.24 23.38 -15.32
C ARG A 265 25.46 24.58 -15.91
N ARG A 266 25.49 24.78 -17.24
CA ARG A 266 24.71 25.78 -17.98
C ARG A 266 23.37 25.30 -18.56
N ARG A 267 23.01 24.02 -18.49
CA ARG A 267 21.66 23.55 -18.89
C ARG A 267 21.01 22.75 -17.76
N LEU A 268 20.33 23.48 -16.88
CA LEU A 268 19.39 22.93 -15.91
C LEU A 268 18.20 22.32 -16.65
N GLY A 269 18.30 21.02 -16.90
CA GLY A 269 17.18 20.14 -17.21
C GLY A 269 17.34 18.91 -16.32
N LEU A 270 16.47 18.80 -15.32
CA LEU A 270 16.37 17.69 -14.37
C LEU A 270 16.56 16.35 -15.09
N TYR A 271 17.74 15.75 -14.92
CA TYR A 271 17.99 14.39 -15.39
C TYR A 271 17.16 13.46 -14.50
N ASN A 272 15.95 13.13 -14.97
CA ASN A 272 15.09 12.08 -14.42
C ASN A 272 15.75 10.73 -14.75
N GLU A 273 16.81 10.38 -14.02
CA GLU A 273 17.25 8.99 -14.01
C GLU A 273 16.18 8.17 -13.30
N ARG A 274 15.68 7.15 -13.99
CA ARG A 274 14.82 6.10 -13.40
C ARG A 274 15.56 5.50 -12.20
N THR A 275 15.26 5.98 -11.01
CA THR A 275 15.85 5.42 -9.78
C THR A 275 15.19 4.09 -9.48
N VAL A 276 15.98 3.03 -9.40
CA VAL A 276 15.53 1.68 -9.05
C VAL A 276 15.51 1.52 -7.53
N SER A 277 14.59 0.68 -7.06
CA SER A 277 14.19 0.61 -5.66
C SER A 277 14.83 -0.52 -4.86
N GLY A 278 15.00 -0.27 -3.55
CA GLY A 278 15.35 -1.25 -2.53
C GLY A 278 14.13 -1.63 -1.68
N GLY A 279 14.18 -2.80 -1.03
CA GLY A 279 13.14 -3.24 -0.09
C GLY A 279 11.73 -3.39 -0.67
N ALA A 280 10.71 -3.04 0.13
CA ALA A 280 9.29 -3.11 -0.20
C ALA A 280 8.92 -2.35 -1.48
N ARG A 281 9.61 -1.25 -1.81
CA ARG A 281 9.37 -0.49 -3.06
C ARG A 281 9.56 -1.35 -4.31
N LYS A 282 10.36 -2.42 -4.28
CA LYS A 282 10.51 -3.35 -5.42
C LYS A 282 9.23 -4.08 -5.79
N ARG A 283 8.29 -4.19 -4.83
CA ARG A 283 6.99 -4.81 -5.01
C ARG A 283 6.02 -3.91 -5.78
N PHE A 284 6.43 -2.71 -6.18
CA PHE A 284 5.62 -1.75 -6.92
C PHE A 284 6.37 -1.34 -8.19
N LYS A 285 5.70 -1.17 -9.31
CA LYS A 285 6.34 -0.69 -10.54
C LYS A 285 6.36 0.83 -10.58
N ALA A 286 5.20 1.47 -10.39
CA ALA A 286 5.06 2.91 -10.37
C ALA A 286 5.35 3.53 -8.99
N ASP A 287 5.92 4.74 -8.98
CA ASP A 287 6.16 5.50 -7.74
C ASP A 287 4.84 5.91 -7.08
N ALA A 288 3.82 6.27 -7.87
CA ALA A 288 2.51 6.65 -7.36
C ALA A 288 1.86 5.55 -6.51
N GLU A 289 1.96 4.29 -6.94
CA GLU A 289 1.38 3.15 -6.21
C GLU A 289 2.13 2.88 -4.89
N TYR A 290 3.44 3.06 -4.88
CA TYR A 290 4.21 2.95 -3.66
C TYR A 290 3.97 4.10 -2.70
N ASP A 291 3.88 5.33 -3.22
CA ASP A 291 3.59 6.51 -2.40
C ASP A 291 2.18 6.40 -1.82
N TYR A 292 1.20 5.85 -2.57
CA TYR A 292 -0.12 5.50 -2.06
C TYR A 292 -0.07 4.44 -0.95
N PHE A 293 0.74 3.39 -1.12
CA PHE A 293 0.99 2.39 -0.08
C PHE A 293 1.60 3.02 1.17
N LEU A 294 2.66 3.83 1.05
CA LEU A 294 3.31 4.51 2.17
C LEU A 294 2.35 5.47 2.87
N ALA A 295 1.59 6.24 2.12
CA ALA A 295 0.57 7.12 2.66
C ALA A 295 -0.46 6.33 3.46
N SER A 296 -0.97 5.22 2.91
CA SER A 296 -1.94 4.36 3.58
C SER A 296 -1.37 3.71 4.85
N LEU A 297 -0.13 3.24 4.79
CA LEU A 297 0.57 2.57 5.89
C LEU A 297 0.91 3.52 7.06
N PHE A 298 1.26 4.78 6.74
CA PHE A 298 1.69 5.75 7.74
C PHE A 298 0.56 6.66 8.25
N SER A 299 -0.39 7.05 7.41
CA SER A 299 -1.59 7.77 7.87
C SER A 299 -2.55 6.87 8.64
N GLY A 300 -2.66 5.59 8.25
CA GLY A 300 -3.68 4.67 8.75
C GLY A 300 -5.07 4.87 8.14
N ASN A 301 -5.21 5.74 7.13
CA ASN A 301 -6.51 6.07 6.53
C ASN A 301 -7.09 4.90 5.70
N ASN A 302 -6.23 4.11 5.02
CA ASN A 302 -6.66 2.94 4.26
C ASN A 302 -5.96 1.68 4.79
N LYS A 303 -6.66 0.95 5.67
CA LYS A 303 -6.16 -0.29 6.25
C LYS A 303 -6.07 -1.43 5.23
N ALA A 304 -6.98 -1.47 4.25
CA ALA A 304 -6.95 -2.49 3.20
C ALA A 304 -5.68 -2.34 2.34
N ALA A 305 -5.36 -1.13 1.88
CA ALA A 305 -4.17 -0.85 1.07
C ALA A 305 -2.86 -1.14 1.81
N SER A 306 -2.76 -0.76 3.09
CA SER A 306 -1.56 -1.03 3.88
C SER A 306 -1.36 -2.53 4.12
N ARG A 307 -2.42 -3.27 4.45
CA ARG A 307 -2.35 -4.73 4.62
C ARG A 307 -2.07 -5.45 3.32
N PHE A 308 -2.65 -5.01 2.20
CA PHE A 308 -2.35 -5.53 0.87
C PHE A 308 -0.86 -5.48 0.57
N GLY A 309 -0.22 -4.31 0.74
CA GLY A 309 1.21 -4.17 0.46
C GLY A 309 2.12 -4.96 1.41
N MET A 310 1.64 -5.28 2.61
CA MET A 310 2.39 -6.07 3.60
C MET A 310 2.21 -7.59 3.43
N GLN A 311 1.05 -8.08 3.01
CA GLN A 311 0.68 -9.50 3.10
C GLN A 311 0.39 -10.19 1.76
N ALA A 312 0.20 -9.43 0.67
CA ALA A 312 -0.29 -9.96 -0.60
C ALA A 312 0.67 -9.73 -1.78
N LEU A 313 1.94 -9.41 -1.52
CA LEU A 313 2.95 -9.05 -2.55
C LEU A 313 4.29 -9.80 -2.37
N ASP A 314 4.26 -10.98 -1.76
CA ASP A 314 5.48 -11.75 -1.51
C ASP A 314 5.99 -12.49 -2.76
N ASP A 315 5.10 -12.72 -3.74
CA ASP A 315 5.26 -13.52 -4.95
C ASP A 315 5.28 -12.70 -6.26
N GLY A 316 5.02 -11.39 -6.19
CA GLY A 316 4.86 -10.55 -7.37
C GLY A 316 5.05 -9.06 -7.15
N THR A 317 4.77 -8.28 -8.20
CA THR A 317 4.87 -6.81 -8.18
C THR A 317 3.57 -6.15 -8.65
N VAL A 318 3.14 -5.09 -7.97
CA VAL A 318 1.97 -4.28 -8.33
C VAL A 318 2.30 -3.41 -9.54
N GLN A 319 1.50 -3.56 -10.59
CA GLN A 319 1.51 -2.70 -11.76
C GLN A 319 0.59 -1.49 -11.55
N LYS A 320 -0.62 -1.74 -11.03
CA LYS A 320 -1.68 -0.73 -10.82
C LYS A 320 -2.61 -1.15 -9.70
N LEU A 321 -3.05 -0.21 -8.87
CA LEU A 321 -4.17 -0.42 -7.95
C LEU A 321 -5.47 0.08 -8.59
N TYR A 322 -6.53 -0.72 -8.54
CA TYR A 322 -7.87 -0.30 -8.94
C TYR A 322 -8.59 0.26 -7.71
N GLY A 323 -9.32 1.36 -7.89
CA GLY A 323 -10.14 1.93 -6.83
C GLY A 323 -11.25 0.94 -6.47
N GLY A 324 -11.22 0.42 -5.25
CA GLY A 324 -12.28 -0.40 -4.65
C GLY A 324 -12.77 0.24 -3.36
N GLY A 325 -13.97 -0.13 -2.92
CA GLY A 325 -14.55 0.32 -1.65
C GLY A 325 -13.64 0.02 -0.44
N SER A 326 -13.98 0.57 0.72
CA SER A 326 -13.11 0.67 1.91
C SER A 326 -12.47 -0.64 2.41
N ASP A 327 -13.05 -1.80 2.08
CA ASP A 327 -12.76 -3.07 2.76
C ASP A 327 -12.01 -4.10 1.90
N ALA A 328 -11.90 -3.86 0.58
CA ALA A 328 -11.19 -4.74 -0.36
C ALA A 328 -10.38 -3.95 -1.40
N ILE A 329 -9.23 -4.51 -1.81
CA ILE A 329 -8.32 -3.95 -2.80
C ILE A 329 -8.32 -4.88 -4.01
N THR A 330 -8.50 -4.30 -5.20
CA THR A 330 -8.26 -5.00 -6.46
C THR A 330 -7.01 -4.40 -7.11
N ALA A 331 -6.09 -5.24 -7.58
CA ALA A 331 -4.81 -4.79 -8.12
C ALA A 331 -4.40 -5.59 -9.35
N LEU A 332 -3.78 -4.94 -10.32
CA LEU A 332 -3.04 -5.58 -11.38
C LEU A 332 -1.65 -5.95 -10.85
N VAL A 333 -1.34 -7.24 -10.79
CA VAL A 333 -0.07 -7.76 -10.29
C VAL A 333 0.65 -8.56 -11.38
N GLU A 334 1.98 -8.51 -11.35
CA GLU A 334 2.86 -9.34 -12.18
C GLU A 334 3.48 -10.42 -11.29
N VAL A 335 3.11 -11.68 -11.53
CA VAL A 335 3.58 -12.87 -10.79
C VAL A 335 4.28 -13.77 -11.79
N GLN A 336 5.55 -14.11 -11.55
CA GLN A 336 6.36 -14.96 -12.44
C GLN A 336 6.39 -14.51 -13.92
N GLY A 337 6.26 -13.21 -14.19
CA GLY A 337 6.23 -12.64 -15.55
C GLY A 337 4.87 -12.67 -16.24
N GLN A 338 3.81 -13.13 -15.56
CA GLN A 338 2.43 -13.08 -16.04
C GLN A 338 1.63 -11.99 -15.31
N LEU A 339 0.75 -11.31 -16.04
CA LEU A 339 -0.14 -10.30 -15.49
C LEU A 339 -1.47 -10.91 -15.05
N LEU A 340 -1.85 -10.65 -13.80
CA LEU A 340 -3.03 -11.20 -13.14
C LEU A 340 -3.78 -10.10 -12.38
N ILE A 341 -5.08 -10.26 -12.19
CA ILE A 341 -5.87 -9.42 -11.28
C ILE A 341 -5.92 -10.12 -9.92
N ARG A 342 -5.48 -9.42 -8.86
CA ARG A 342 -5.52 -9.91 -7.49
C ARG A 342 -6.54 -9.12 -6.68
N LYS A 343 -7.48 -9.81 -6.04
CA LYS A 343 -8.43 -9.22 -5.10
C LYS A 343 -8.07 -9.61 -3.68
N PHE A 344 -7.95 -8.65 -2.77
CA PHE A 344 -7.49 -8.82 -1.39
C PHE A 344 -8.42 -8.14 -0.40
N ALA A 345 -8.70 -8.80 0.73
CA ALA A 345 -9.42 -8.21 1.85
C ALA A 345 -8.87 -8.74 3.19
N SER A 346 -9.20 -8.05 4.29
CA SER A 346 -8.68 -8.38 5.62
C SER A 346 -9.76 -8.31 6.69
N GLY A 347 -9.56 -9.01 7.82
CA GLY A 347 -10.57 -9.17 8.87
C GLY A 347 -11.83 -9.86 8.34
N ASP A 348 -13.00 -9.40 8.77
CA ASP A 348 -14.30 -9.95 8.37
C ASP A 348 -14.53 -9.87 6.85
N ALA A 349 -14.01 -8.82 6.20
CA ALA A 349 -14.07 -8.70 4.74
C ALA A 349 -13.23 -9.78 4.03
N GLY A 350 -12.15 -10.27 4.67
CA GLY A 350 -11.37 -11.40 4.17
C GLY A 350 -12.17 -12.70 4.17
N ALA A 351 -12.94 -12.97 5.23
CA ALA A 351 -13.81 -14.14 5.30
C ALA A 351 -14.92 -14.08 4.24
N LYS A 352 -15.51 -12.90 4.04
CA LYS A 352 -16.48 -12.66 2.95
C LYS A 352 -15.87 -12.86 1.56
N LEU A 353 -14.64 -12.40 1.36
CA LEU A 353 -13.92 -12.58 0.10
C LEU A 353 -13.62 -14.05 -0.20
N GLN A 354 -13.34 -14.85 0.84
CA GLN A 354 -13.19 -16.29 0.69
C GLN A 354 -14.52 -16.95 0.26
N GLN A 355 -15.63 -16.60 0.91
CA GLN A 355 -16.96 -17.11 0.52
C GLN A 355 -17.32 -16.72 -0.91
N GLN A 356 -16.97 -15.50 -1.33
CA GLN A 356 -17.11 -15.03 -2.71
C GLN A 356 -16.33 -15.95 -3.68
N GLN A 357 -15.06 -16.24 -3.38
CA GLN A 357 -14.21 -17.10 -4.20
C GLN A 357 -14.76 -18.53 -4.29
N GLU A 358 -15.21 -19.09 -3.17
CA GLU A 358 -15.82 -20.43 -3.11
C GLU A 358 -17.10 -20.49 -3.94
N TRP A 359 -17.92 -19.44 -3.90
CA TRP A 359 -19.12 -19.34 -4.73
C TRP A 359 -18.78 -19.31 -6.22
N LEU A 360 -17.77 -18.52 -6.62
CA LEU A 360 -17.33 -18.43 -8.02
C LEU A 360 -16.86 -19.80 -8.56
N VAL A 361 -16.08 -20.53 -7.77
CA VAL A 361 -15.58 -21.85 -8.18
C VAL A 361 -16.70 -22.89 -8.21
N ARG A 362 -17.61 -22.89 -7.23
CA ARG A 362 -18.70 -23.88 -7.12
C ARG A 362 -19.71 -23.78 -8.26
N HIS A 363 -20.04 -22.56 -8.71
CA HIS A 363 -21.11 -22.32 -9.68
C HIS A 363 -20.59 -22.00 -11.08
N ARG A 364 -19.30 -22.23 -11.33
CA ARG A 364 -18.73 -22.16 -12.68
C ARG A 364 -19.17 -23.40 -13.46
N VAL A 365 -20.28 -23.25 -14.16
CA VAL A 365 -20.81 -24.22 -15.12
C VAL A 365 -20.54 -23.72 -16.53
N ASP A 366 -20.36 -24.62 -17.51
CA ASP A 366 -19.97 -24.27 -18.89
C ASP A 366 -20.93 -23.24 -19.54
N ASP A 367 -22.20 -23.24 -19.12
CA ASP A 367 -23.24 -22.34 -19.63
C ASP A 367 -23.44 -21.05 -18.81
N PHE A 368 -22.65 -20.79 -17.76
CA PHE A 368 -22.78 -19.56 -16.96
C PHE A 368 -21.43 -18.83 -16.86
N PRO A 369 -21.22 -17.76 -17.65
CA PRO A 369 -19.94 -17.06 -17.73
C PRO A 369 -19.58 -16.33 -16.42
N LEU A 370 -18.82 -17.01 -15.56
CA LEU A 370 -18.22 -16.44 -14.36
C LEU A 370 -16.73 -16.20 -14.56
N VAL A 371 -16.19 -15.19 -13.86
CA VAL A 371 -14.75 -14.96 -13.84
C VAL A 371 -14.00 -16.21 -13.36
N GLN A 372 -12.91 -16.53 -14.06
CA GLN A 372 -12.04 -17.62 -13.67
C GLN A 372 -11.23 -17.25 -12.43
N VAL A 373 -11.25 -18.12 -11.42
CA VAL A 373 -10.34 -18.05 -10.28
C VAL A 373 -9.14 -18.96 -10.56
N LEU A 374 -7.93 -18.41 -10.49
CA LEU A 374 -6.69 -19.14 -10.69
C LEU A 374 -6.20 -19.81 -9.40
N GLY A 375 -6.41 -19.17 -8.25
CA GLY A 375 -6.02 -19.69 -6.95
C GLY A 375 -6.40 -18.77 -5.80
N GLY A 376 -6.73 -19.38 -4.65
CA GLY A 376 -7.05 -18.68 -3.40
C GLY A 376 -5.94 -18.86 -2.37
N HIS A 377 -5.67 -17.81 -1.59
CA HIS A 377 -4.55 -17.76 -0.64
C HIS A 377 -4.98 -17.18 0.71
N ALA A 378 -4.97 -18.02 1.73
CA ALA A 378 -5.19 -17.59 3.12
C ALA A 378 -3.92 -16.97 3.72
N ARG A 379 -4.12 -15.93 4.53
CA ARG A 379 -3.09 -15.25 5.34
C ARG A 379 -3.65 -14.96 6.74
N PRO A 380 -2.80 -14.71 7.75
CA PRO A 380 -3.28 -14.34 9.08
C PRO A 380 -4.18 -13.09 9.03
N HIS A 381 -5.47 -13.28 9.33
CA HIS A 381 -6.52 -12.25 9.25
C HIS A 381 -6.68 -11.58 7.87
N ALA A 382 -6.33 -12.28 6.77
CA ALA A 382 -6.53 -11.78 5.42
C ALA A 382 -6.68 -12.91 4.40
N TYR A 383 -7.27 -12.57 3.26
CA TYR A 383 -7.47 -13.50 2.15
C TYR A 383 -7.27 -12.76 0.83
N TYR A 384 -6.71 -13.44 -0.17
CA TYR A 384 -6.73 -12.98 -1.55
C TYR A 384 -6.90 -14.12 -2.52
N TYR A 385 -7.39 -13.81 -3.72
CA TYR A 385 -7.40 -14.74 -4.83
C TYR A 385 -7.04 -14.02 -6.13
N ASP A 386 -6.55 -14.81 -7.09
CA ASP A 386 -6.08 -14.33 -8.38
C ASP A 386 -7.03 -14.72 -9.51
N MET A 387 -7.14 -13.84 -10.50
CA MET A 387 -7.95 -13.97 -11.70
C MET A 387 -7.10 -13.63 -12.93
N PRO A 388 -7.38 -14.21 -14.11
CA PRO A 388 -6.68 -13.86 -15.33
C PRO A 388 -6.98 -12.40 -15.72
N LEU A 389 -5.96 -11.73 -16.28
CA LEU A 389 -6.19 -10.46 -16.95
C LEU A 389 -6.75 -10.73 -18.35
N VAL A 390 -7.99 -10.27 -18.61
CA VAL A 390 -8.62 -10.34 -19.93
C VAL A 390 -8.52 -8.97 -20.61
N VAL A 391 -8.05 -8.91 -21.86
CA VAL A 391 -7.88 -7.67 -22.62
C VAL A 391 -8.26 -7.88 -24.09
N PRO A 392 -9.20 -7.12 -24.69
CA PRO A 392 -9.93 -6.02 -24.08
C PRO A 392 -11.07 -6.51 -23.16
N ALA A 393 -11.30 -5.79 -22.07
CA ALA A 393 -12.41 -5.98 -21.17
C ALA A 393 -12.87 -4.61 -20.64
N ASN A 394 -14.17 -4.35 -20.70
CA ASN A 394 -14.79 -3.12 -20.19
C ASN A 394 -15.88 -3.49 -19.17
N ASP A 395 -16.07 -2.65 -18.15
CA ASP A 395 -17.29 -2.75 -17.34
C ASP A 395 -18.51 -2.42 -18.22
N PHE A 396 -19.66 -3.01 -17.90
CA PHE A 396 -20.85 -2.85 -18.74
C PHE A 396 -21.41 -1.43 -18.68
N PHE A 397 -21.11 -0.67 -17.62
CA PHE A 397 -21.43 0.75 -17.56
C PHE A 397 -20.78 1.52 -18.71
N ASP A 398 -19.47 1.36 -18.90
CA ASP A 398 -18.72 2.00 -19.98
C ASP A 398 -19.17 1.47 -21.34
N PHE A 399 -19.51 0.18 -21.44
CA PHE A 399 -20.05 -0.41 -22.68
C PHE A 399 -21.38 0.24 -23.10
N ILE A 400 -22.33 0.40 -22.17
CA ILE A 400 -23.64 1.03 -22.43
C ILE A 400 -23.49 2.46 -22.96
N HIS A 401 -22.49 3.21 -22.49
CA HIS A 401 -22.29 4.60 -22.89
C HIS A 401 -21.39 4.77 -24.12
N SER A 402 -20.75 3.71 -24.60
CA SER A 402 -19.84 3.73 -25.76
C SER A 402 -20.36 2.96 -26.98
N ASN A 403 -21.45 2.21 -26.84
CA ASN A 403 -22.02 1.38 -27.90
C ASN A 403 -23.52 1.65 -28.09
N PRO A 404 -24.09 1.26 -29.26
CA PRO A 404 -25.53 1.37 -29.48
C PRO A 404 -26.34 0.59 -28.43
N THR A 405 -27.46 1.16 -27.97
CA THR A 405 -28.29 0.54 -26.91
C THR A 405 -28.74 -0.87 -27.25
N GLU A 406 -28.98 -1.17 -28.54
CA GLU A 406 -29.40 -2.52 -28.97
C GLU A 406 -28.33 -3.59 -28.66
N SER A 407 -27.04 -3.25 -28.76
CA SER A 407 -25.96 -4.17 -28.40
C SER A 407 -25.99 -4.48 -26.90
N SER A 408 -26.24 -3.45 -26.08
CA SER A 408 -26.39 -3.60 -24.64
C SER A 408 -27.63 -4.40 -24.26
N ARG A 409 -28.74 -4.20 -24.99
CA ARG A 409 -29.98 -4.96 -24.79
C ARG A 409 -29.77 -6.46 -25.02
N VAL A 410 -29.05 -6.84 -26.08
CA VAL A 410 -28.74 -8.25 -26.37
C VAL A 410 -27.91 -8.88 -25.25
N ILE A 411 -26.81 -8.22 -24.84
CA ILE A 411 -25.94 -8.73 -23.75
C ILE A 411 -26.73 -8.85 -22.45
N LEU A 412 -27.49 -7.81 -22.08
CA LEU A 412 -28.28 -7.81 -20.85
C LEU A 412 -29.37 -8.90 -20.87
N GLY A 413 -30.03 -9.10 -22.01
CA GLY A 413 -31.00 -10.18 -22.19
C GLY A 413 -30.38 -11.56 -21.95
N GLU A 414 -29.20 -11.82 -22.54
CA GLU A 414 -28.49 -13.08 -22.36
C GLU A 414 -28.02 -13.28 -20.90
N VAL A 415 -27.52 -12.22 -20.26
CA VAL A 415 -27.13 -12.24 -18.83
C VAL A 415 -28.30 -12.67 -17.95
N LEU A 416 -29.45 -12.03 -18.13
CA LEU A 416 -30.65 -12.29 -17.33
C LEU A 416 -31.27 -13.66 -17.63
N GLU A 417 -31.21 -14.11 -18.88
CA GLU A 417 -31.64 -15.44 -19.27
C GLU A 417 -30.78 -16.52 -18.62
N ARG A 418 -29.45 -16.41 -18.72
CA ARG A 418 -28.54 -17.39 -18.11
C ARG A 418 -28.62 -17.38 -16.58
N MET A 419 -28.77 -16.20 -15.96
CA MET A 419 -29.00 -16.09 -14.51
C MET A 419 -30.32 -16.76 -14.10
N SER A 420 -31.40 -16.52 -14.85
CA SER A 420 -32.69 -17.17 -14.60
C SER A 420 -32.60 -18.69 -14.74
N GLY A 421 -31.81 -19.19 -15.71
CA GLY A 421 -31.53 -20.62 -15.85
C GLY A 421 -30.77 -21.19 -14.64
N LEU A 422 -29.81 -20.44 -14.08
CA LEU A 422 -29.13 -20.83 -12.84
C LEU A 422 -30.13 -20.88 -11.67
N HIS A 423 -31.02 -19.90 -11.57
CA HIS A 423 -32.05 -19.87 -10.53
C HIS A 423 -32.98 -21.08 -10.61
N GLN A 424 -33.51 -21.37 -11.80
CA GLN A 424 -34.47 -22.47 -12.00
C GLN A 424 -33.87 -23.84 -11.67
N ARG A 425 -32.60 -24.08 -12.04
CA ARG A 425 -31.91 -25.35 -11.77
C ARG A 425 -31.64 -25.60 -10.29
N ASN A 426 -31.58 -24.53 -9.49
CA ASN A 426 -31.22 -24.59 -8.07
C ASN A 426 -32.36 -24.14 -7.15
N LEU A 427 -33.59 -24.12 -7.69
CA LEU A 427 -34.76 -23.74 -6.93
C LEU A 427 -35.02 -24.78 -5.84
N LEU A 428 -34.94 -24.34 -4.60
CA LEU A 428 -35.31 -25.13 -3.44
C LEU A 428 -36.83 -25.08 -3.26
N ALA A 429 -37.35 -26.01 -2.45
CA ALA A 429 -38.72 -25.98 -2.00
C ALA A 429 -39.02 -24.71 -1.17
N GLN A 430 -40.26 -24.60 -0.69
CA GLN A 430 -40.73 -23.48 0.10
C GLN A 430 -39.80 -23.16 1.29
N THR A 431 -39.38 -21.90 1.37
CA THR A 431 -38.53 -21.39 2.44
C THR A 431 -39.37 -21.21 3.69
N PRO A 432 -38.90 -21.63 4.88
CA PRO A 432 -39.64 -21.41 6.12
C PRO A 432 -39.96 -19.92 6.33
N ARG A 433 -41.22 -19.61 6.69
CA ARG A 433 -41.67 -18.23 6.93
C ARG A 433 -40.81 -17.49 7.95
N GLU A 434 -40.27 -18.19 8.94
CA GLU A 434 -39.33 -17.63 9.92
C GLU A 434 -38.04 -17.07 9.28
N THR A 435 -37.55 -17.73 8.22
CA THR A 435 -36.35 -17.32 7.48
C THR A 435 -36.62 -16.06 6.67
N ILE A 436 -37.79 -15.98 6.02
CA ILE A 436 -38.25 -14.79 5.29
C ILE A 436 -38.46 -13.63 6.27
N ALA A 437 -39.15 -13.86 7.39
CA ALA A 437 -39.36 -12.87 8.44
C ALA A 437 -38.03 -12.35 9.03
N LYS A 438 -37.04 -13.24 9.22
CA LYS A 438 -35.69 -12.85 9.64
C LYS A 438 -35.01 -11.98 8.59
N TYR A 439 -35.09 -12.34 7.31
CA TYR A 439 -34.57 -11.52 6.23
C TYR A 439 -35.18 -10.11 6.21
N LEU A 440 -36.51 -10.00 6.30
CA LEU A 440 -37.22 -8.72 6.32
C LEU A 440 -36.84 -7.89 7.54
N ARG A 441 -36.72 -8.52 8.71
CA ARG A 441 -36.27 -7.86 9.94
C ARG A 441 -34.86 -7.28 9.80
N ASP A 442 -33.91 -8.08 9.31
CA ASP A 442 -32.50 -7.72 9.22
C ASP A 442 -32.20 -6.73 8.07
N LYS A 443 -32.89 -6.87 6.93
CA LYS A 443 -32.61 -6.10 5.71
C LYS A 443 -33.55 -4.91 5.51
N ALA A 444 -34.81 -4.97 5.94
CA ALA A 444 -35.75 -3.86 5.89
C ALA A 444 -35.85 -3.15 7.25
N ILE A 445 -36.57 -3.72 8.22
CA ILE A 445 -36.99 -3.06 9.48
C ILE A 445 -35.81 -2.40 10.22
N GLN A 446 -34.75 -3.15 10.50
CA GLN A 446 -33.58 -2.62 11.23
C GLN A 446 -32.86 -1.49 10.50
N ASN A 447 -32.86 -1.51 9.16
CA ASN A 447 -32.23 -0.46 8.37
C ASN A 447 -33.15 0.76 8.25
N THR A 448 -34.45 0.55 8.03
CA THR A 448 -35.49 1.61 8.07
C THR A 448 -35.41 2.41 9.37
N ALA A 449 -35.34 1.74 10.52
CA ALA A 449 -35.23 2.42 11.82
C ALA A 449 -34.01 3.36 11.91
N LYS A 450 -32.84 2.90 11.44
CA LYS A 450 -31.61 3.70 11.39
C LYS A 450 -31.71 4.87 10.42
N ILE A 451 -32.40 4.68 9.30
CA ILE A 451 -32.61 5.73 8.29
C ILE A 451 -33.54 6.82 8.85
N LEU A 452 -34.63 6.43 9.51
CA LEU A 452 -35.56 7.36 10.15
C LEU A 452 -34.88 8.18 11.25
N GLU A 453 -34.04 7.56 12.08
CA GLU A 453 -33.23 8.28 13.07
C GLU A 453 -32.33 9.33 12.40
N PHE A 454 -31.67 8.97 11.31
CA PHE A 454 -30.86 9.91 10.54
C PHE A 454 -31.70 11.02 9.89
N ALA A 455 -32.83 10.68 9.26
CA ALA A 455 -33.68 11.63 8.56
C ALA A 455 -34.25 12.68 9.51
N ARG A 456 -34.76 12.27 10.68
CA ARG A 456 -35.24 13.17 11.75
C ARG A 456 -34.13 14.06 12.34
N SER A 457 -32.87 13.66 12.21
CA SER A 457 -31.72 14.48 12.64
C SER A 457 -31.30 15.55 11.62
N VAL A 458 -31.82 15.49 10.39
CA VAL A 458 -31.40 16.33 9.27
C VAL A 458 -32.56 17.17 8.72
N LEU A 459 -33.77 16.62 8.68
CA LEU A 459 -34.97 17.31 8.24
C LEU A 459 -35.60 18.08 9.41
N PRO A 460 -36.09 19.31 9.18
CA PRO A 460 -36.75 20.10 10.21
C PRO A 460 -38.19 19.61 10.52
N GLU A 461 -38.85 18.98 9.55
CA GLU A 461 -40.23 18.48 9.64
C GLU A 461 -40.34 17.07 9.06
N ASP A 462 -41.42 16.36 9.40
CA ASP A 462 -41.70 15.02 8.86
C ASP A 462 -42.10 15.06 7.38
N ASP A 463 -42.68 16.17 6.91
CA ASP A 463 -43.05 16.37 5.52
C ASP A 463 -41.94 17.12 4.78
N TYR A 464 -41.52 16.57 3.64
CA TYR A 464 -40.40 17.09 2.86
C TYR A 464 -40.63 16.89 1.36
N GLN A 465 -39.77 17.47 0.54
CA GLN A 465 -39.82 17.32 -0.91
C GLN A 465 -38.51 16.79 -1.45
N VAL A 466 -38.58 15.88 -2.42
CA VAL A 466 -37.42 15.46 -3.22
C VAL A 466 -37.67 15.88 -4.65
N ASN A 467 -36.85 16.78 -5.19
CA ASN A 467 -37.00 17.29 -6.57
C ASN A 467 -38.41 17.82 -6.90
N GLY A 468 -39.11 18.36 -5.91
CA GLY A 468 -40.49 18.88 -6.04
C GLY A 468 -41.59 17.84 -5.79
N GLN A 469 -41.27 16.55 -5.63
CA GLN A 469 -42.23 15.51 -5.23
C GLN A 469 -42.40 15.51 -3.71
N ALA A 470 -43.64 15.56 -3.23
CA ALA A 470 -43.97 15.52 -1.81
C ALA A 470 -43.71 14.12 -1.22
N CYS A 471 -43.04 14.06 -0.08
CA CYS A 471 -42.71 12.84 0.66
C CYS A 471 -43.01 13.05 2.15
N SER A 472 -43.37 11.99 2.88
CA SER A 472 -43.52 12.06 4.35
C SER A 472 -42.70 10.98 5.06
N LEU A 473 -42.13 11.32 6.21
CA LEU A 473 -41.50 10.32 7.09
C LEU A 473 -42.53 9.35 7.69
N LYS A 474 -43.83 9.71 7.70
CA LYS A 474 -44.91 8.81 8.11
C LYS A 474 -45.08 7.65 7.15
N ASP A 475 -44.84 7.88 5.85
CA ASP A 475 -44.90 6.82 4.83
C ASP A 475 -43.84 5.74 5.04
N TRP A 476 -42.77 6.04 5.79
CA TRP A 476 -41.74 5.04 6.10
C TRP A 476 -42.15 4.09 7.23
N GLU A 477 -43.21 4.41 7.99
CA GLU A 477 -43.66 3.56 9.11
C GLU A 477 -44.17 2.19 8.63
N LEU A 478 -44.73 2.12 7.42
CA LEU A 478 -45.10 0.83 6.79
C LEU A 478 -43.90 -0.10 6.58
N LEU A 479 -42.68 0.45 6.42
CA LEU A 479 -41.45 -0.34 6.30
C LEU A 479 -40.94 -0.85 7.66
N LEU A 480 -41.63 -0.52 8.75
CA LEU A 480 -41.43 -1.10 10.07
C LEU A 480 -42.49 -2.18 10.41
N ASP A 481 -43.57 -2.26 9.63
CA ASP A 481 -44.65 -3.23 9.80
C ASP A 481 -44.25 -4.59 9.19
N ALA A 482 -44.05 -5.58 10.06
CA ALA A 482 -43.67 -6.93 9.65
C ALA A 482 -44.75 -7.64 8.81
N ASP A 483 -46.03 -7.36 9.06
CA ASP A 483 -47.15 -7.98 8.33
C ASP A 483 -47.31 -7.34 6.96
N TRP A 484 -47.12 -6.03 6.84
CA TRP A 484 -47.06 -5.37 5.54
C TRP A 484 -45.88 -5.88 4.70
N LEU A 485 -44.68 -5.94 5.27
CA LEU A 485 -43.48 -6.41 4.57
C LEU A 485 -43.62 -7.86 4.11
N SER A 486 -44.19 -8.73 4.94
CA SER A 486 -44.38 -10.15 4.60
C SER A 486 -45.34 -10.34 3.43
N ARG A 487 -46.35 -9.47 3.27
CA ARG A 487 -47.28 -9.49 2.13
C ARG A 487 -46.63 -9.11 0.80
N GLN A 488 -45.47 -8.42 0.83
CA GLN A 488 -44.75 -8.04 -0.40
C GLN A 488 -43.94 -9.19 -0.99
N ILE A 489 -43.66 -10.24 -0.21
CA ILE A 489 -42.98 -11.45 -0.67
C ILE A 489 -44.03 -12.45 -1.14
N GLN A 490 -44.02 -12.76 -2.44
CA GLN A 490 -44.94 -13.70 -3.09
C GLN A 490 -44.21 -15.00 -3.44
N LEU A 491 -42.95 -14.91 -3.86
CA LEU A 491 -42.13 -16.05 -4.22
C LEU A 491 -41.36 -16.57 -3.00
N GLU A 492 -41.98 -17.47 -2.25
CA GLU A 492 -41.40 -18.05 -1.03
C GLU A 492 -40.32 -19.12 -1.29
N ALA A 493 -39.84 -19.30 -2.53
CA ALA A 493 -38.78 -20.25 -2.87
C ALA A 493 -37.39 -19.61 -2.79
N SER A 494 -36.41 -20.35 -2.28
CA SER A 494 -35.01 -19.93 -2.26
C SER A 494 -34.24 -20.57 -3.41
N THR A 495 -33.25 -19.86 -3.95
CA THR A 495 -32.33 -20.37 -4.97
C THR A 495 -30.90 -19.91 -4.69
N ILE A 496 -29.96 -20.35 -5.52
CA ILE A 496 -28.65 -19.73 -5.64
C ILE A 496 -28.82 -18.38 -6.34
N VAL A 497 -28.35 -17.30 -5.72
CA VAL A 497 -28.36 -15.94 -6.27
C VAL A 497 -26.94 -15.40 -6.36
N HIS A 498 -26.71 -14.45 -7.26
CA HIS A 498 -25.49 -13.66 -7.28
C HIS A 498 -25.44 -12.71 -6.07
N GLY A 499 -26.58 -12.09 -5.73
CA GLY A 499 -26.78 -11.24 -4.56
C GLY A 499 -26.28 -9.80 -4.73
N ASP A 500 -25.51 -9.52 -5.80
CA ASP A 500 -25.07 -8.17 -6.18
C ASP A 500 -25.02 -7.99 -7.71
N LEU A 501 -26.02 -8.49 -8.44
CA LEU A 501 -26.05 -8.43 -9.91
C LEU A 501 -26.36 -7.01 -10.42
N THR A 502 -25.35 -6.15 -10.42
CA THR A 502 -25.41 -4.77 -10.92
C THR A 502 -24.74 -4.65 -12.28
N ILE A 503 -24.96 -3.55 -12.99
CA ILE A 503 -24.32 -3.26 -14.28
C ILE A 503 -22.78 -3.22 -14.13
N GLU A 504 -22.23 -2.72 -13.03
CA GLU A 504 -20.76 -2.69 -12.81
C GLU A 504 -20.12 -4.08 -12.64
N ASN A 505 -20.91 -5.09 -12.27
CA ASN A 505 -20.45 -6.46 -12.04
C ASN A 505 -20.55 -7.34 -13.30
N ILE A 506 -20.99 -6.78 -14.42
CA ILE A 506 -20.95 -7.42 -15.74
C ILE A 506 -19.74 -6.88 -16.50
N ILE A 507 -18.87 -7.76 -16.95
CA ILE A 507 -17.69 -7.42 -17.74
C ILE A 507 -17.90 -7.89 -19.17
N VAL A 508 -17.85 -6.94 -20.12
CA VAL A 508 -17.88 -7.25 -21.56
C VAL A 508 -16.46 -7.49 -22.03
N ALA A 509 -16.21 -8.71 -22.50
CA ALA A 509 -14.90 -9.19 -22.90
C ALA A 509 -15.01 -10.06 -24.16
N PRO A 510 -14.81 -9.48 -25.36
CA PRO A 510 -14.98 -10.17 -26.65
C PRO A 510 -14.10 -11.42 -26.84
N GLN A 511 -13.04 -11.57 -26.05
CA GLN A 511 -12.17 -12.75 -26.10
C GLN A 511 -12.71 -13.97 -25.35
N VAL A 512 -13.70 -13.78 -24.49
CA VAL A 512 -14.41 -14.88 -23.83
C VAL A 512 -15.46 -15.43 -24.80
N ALA A 513 -15.71 -16.74 -24.76
CA ALA A 513 -16.60 -17.41 -25.73
C ALA A 513 -17.99 -16.77 -25.83
N GLN A 514 -18.55 -16.33 -24.70
CA GLN A 514 -19.86 -15.66 -24.62
C GLN A 514 -19.76 -14.15 -24.80
N GLY A 515 -18.56 -13.58 -24.94
CA GLY A 515 -18.34 -12.13 -25.07
C GLY A 515 -18.51 -11.33 -23.78
N TRP A 516 -18.91 -11.96 -22.67
CA TRP A 516 -19.06 -11.34 -21.36
C TRP A 516 -18.88 -12.36 -20.23
N TYR A 517 -18.66 -11.87 -19.01
CA TYR A 517 -18.69 -12.67 -17.78
C TYR A 517 -19.05 -11.81 -16.56
N ILE A 518 -19.49 -12.45 -15.48
CA ILE A 518 -19.87 -11.78 -14.22
C ILE A 518 -18.76 -11.91 -13.18
N ILE A 519 -18.61 -10.86 -12.37
CA ILE A 519 -17.69 -10.77 -11.23
C ILE A 519 -18.44 -10.43 -9.94
N ASP A 520 -17.75 -10.55 -8.81
CA ASP A 520 -18.18 -9.97 -7.54
C ASP A 520 -19.54 -10.41 -6.96
N PRO A 521 -19.79 -11.73 -6.82
CA PRO A 521 -20.98 -12.23 -6.14
C PRO A 521 -20.94 -11.91 -4.64
N ASN A 522 -22.12 -11.69 -4.08
CA ASN A 522 -22.35 -11.50 -2.66
C ASN A 522 -23.48 -12.43 -2.17
N PRO A 523 -23.19 -13.73 -2.00
CA PRO A 523 -24.20 -14.73 -1.69
C PRO A 523 -24.69 -14.71 -0.23
N ASP A 524 -24.16 -13.81 0.61
CA ASP A 524 -24.46 -13.75 2.05
C ASP A 524 -25.84 -13.14 2.33
N ASN A 525 -26.87 -13.99 2.23
CA ASN A 525 -28.25 -13.67 2.56
C ASN A 525 -28.93 -14.90 3.18
N VAL A 526 -29.80 -14.63 4.16
CA VAL A 526 -30.55 -15.67 4.89
C VAL A 526 -31.73 -16.19 4.06
N PHE A 527 -32.25 -15.38 3.14
CA PHE A 527 -33.29 -15.73 2.17
C PHE A 527 -32.83 -15.29 0.78
N ASN A 528 -32.98 -16.17 -0.21
CA ASN A 528 -32.47 -15.97 -1.57
C ASN A 528 -33.57 -16.15 -2.61
N SER A 529 -34.56 -15.24 -2.64
CA SER A 529 -35.52 -15.15 -3.77
C SER A 529 -34.76 -14.87 -5.07
N PRO A 530 -35.10 -15.49 -6.21
CA PRO A 530 -34.49 -15.14 -7.51
C PRO A 530 -34.69 -13.67 -7.87
N LEU A 531 -35.78 -13.04 -7.37
CA LEU A 531 -36.08 -11.63 -7.62
C LEU A 531 -35.12 -10.66 -6.91
N ILE A 532 -34.25 -11.15 -6.02
CA ILE A 532 -33.17 -10.34 -5.43
C ILE A 532 -32.19 -9.84 -6.51
N ASP A 533 -31.79 -10.70 -7.46
CA ASP A 533 -30.87 -10.31 -8.53
C ASP A 533 -31.55 -9.38 -9.53
N TRP A 534 -32.85 -9.57 -9.78
CA TRP A 534 -33.65 -8.64 -10.58
C TRP A 534 -33.77 -7.27 -9.91
N GLY A 535 -34.05 -7.23 -8.60
CA GLY A 535 -34.06 -6.00 -7.82
C GLY A 535 -32.69 -5.28 -7.82
N LYS A 536 -31.58 -6.02 -7.92
CA LYS A 536 -30.24 -5.45 -8.11
C LYS A 536 -30.06 -4.81 -9.49
N MET A 537 -30.61 -5.43 -10.53
CA MET A 537 -30.62 -4.86 -11.87
C MET A 537 -31.49 -3.59 -11.95
N LEU A 538 -32.66 -3.60 -11.30
CA LEU A 538 -33.50 -2.40 -11.16
C LEU A 538 -32.76 -1.29 -10.42
N GLN A 539 -32.11 -1.62 -9.29
CA GLN A 539 -31.27 -0.67 -8.56
C GLN A 539 -30.24 0.02 -9.47
N SER A 540 -29.59 -0.72 -10.39
CA SER A 540 -28.72 -0.12 -11.40
C SER A 540 -29.47 0.82 -12.36
N LEU A 541 -30.51 0.32 -13.02
CA LEU A 541 -31.09 0.95 -14.21
C LEU A 541 -32.17 2.01 -13.93
N HIS A 542 -32.91 1.87 -12.82
CA HIS A 542 -34.10 2.66 -12.54
C HIS A 542 -33.74 4.13 -12.24
N LEU A 543 -32.90 4.37 -11.23
CA LEU A 543 -32.40 5.69 -10.86
C LEU A 543 -30.96 5.97 -11.33
N GLY A 544 -30.30 5.04 -12.02
CA GLY A 544 -28.93 5.21 -12.52
C GLY A 544 -27.87 5.15 -11.41
N TYR A 545 -27.90 4.09 -10.58
CA TYR A 545 -27.08 3.95 -9.37
C TYR A 545 -25.59 4.22 -9.62
N GLU A 546 -24.99 3.69 -10.68
CA GLU A 546 -23.56 3.83 -10.94
C GLU A 546 -23.17 5.29 -11.17
N GLY A 547 -23.99 6.03 -11.94
CA GLY A 547 -23.80 7.45 -12.21
C GLY A 547 -23.85 8.28 -10.92
N MET A 548 -24.87 8.02 -10.10
CA MET A 548 -25.03 8.71 -8.81
C MET A 548 -23.95 8.34 -7.79
N ASN A 549 -23.52 7.09 -7.74
CA ASN A 549 -22.50 6.66 -6.80
C ASN A 549 -21.12 7.24 -7.14
N ARG A 550 -20.84 7.48 -8.43
CA ARG A 550 -19.63 8.14 -8.95
C ARG A 550 -19.66 9.64 -8.69
N ASN A 551 -20.75 10.34 -9.03
CA ASN A 551 -20.89 11.80 -8.87
C ASN A 551 -22.27 12.16 -8.28
N TYR A 552 -22.31 12.44 -6.97
CA TYR A 552 -23.54 12.88 -6.30
C TYR A 552 -23.50 14.38 -6.02
N HIS A 553 -24.58 15.07 -6.38
CA HIS A 553 -24.85 16.45 -5.97
C HIS A 553 -26.22 16.48 -5.30
N CYS A 554 -26.22 16.72 -3.99
CA CYS A 554 -27.42 16.77 -3.18
C CYS A 554 -27.34 18.01 -2.29
N THR A 555 -28.36 18.85 -2.34
CA THR A 555 -28.51 20.03 -1.48
C THR A 555 -29.80 19.92 -0.69
N LEU A 556 -29.75 20.38 0.56
CA LEU A 556 -30.92 20.51 1.43
C LEU A 556 -31.17 22.00 1.67
N ASP A 557 -32.38 22.45 1.36
CA ASP A 557 -32.84 23.81 1.61
C ASP A 557 -34.20 23.75 2.34
N GLY A 558 -34.19 24.00 3.65
CA GLY A 558 -35.34 23.73 4.53
C GLY A 558 -35.75 22.25 4.48
N SER A 559 -37.00 21.99 4.12
CA SER A 559 -37.55 20.64 3.88
C SER A 559 -37.45 20.20 2.41
N SER A 560 -36.67 20.87 1.56
CA SER A 560 -36.52 20.53 0.14
C SER A 560 -35.14 19.93 -0.14
N ILE A 561 -35.12 18.67 -0.54
CA ILE A 561 -33.94 17.97 -1.05
C ILE A 561 -33.91 18.10 -2.57
N ARG A 562 -32.81 18.64 -3.12
CA ARG A 562 -32.58 18.71 -4.56
C ARG A 562 -31.39 17.86 -4.94
N MET A 563 -31.58 17.02 -5.96
CA MET A 563 -30.55 16.15 -6.49
C MET A 563 -30.73 15.87 -7.98
N ALA A 564 -29.63 15.69 -8.71
CA ALA A 564 -29.69 15.33 -10.12
C ALA A 564 -29.74 13.81 -10.28
N PHE A 565 -30.85 13.27 -10.80
CA PHE A 565 -30.90 11.90 -11.31
C PHE A 565 -30.21 11.86 -12.68
N THR A 566 -28.98 11.34 -12.74
CA THR A 566 -28.20 11.23 -13.97
C THR A 566 -28.53 9.91 -14.69
N ARG A 567 -29.74 9.80 -15.22
CA ARG A 567 -30.18 8.65 -16.02
C ARG A 567 -30.01 8.92 -17.51
N SER A 568 -29.17 8.13 -18.19
CA SER A 568 -29.01 8.24 -19.64
C SER A 568 -30.21 7.65 -20.38
N GLN A 569 -30.46 8.08 -21.62
CA GLN A 569 -31.53 7.51 -22.45
C GLN A 569 -31.37 5.99 -22.63
N ALA A 570 -30.12 5.50 -22.73
CA ALA A 570 -29.82 4.08 -22.80
C ALA A 570 -30.27 3.34 -21.53
N TYR A 571 -30.02 3.89 -20.33
CA TYR A 571 -30.52 3.33 -19.08
C TYR A 571 -32.05 3.28 -19.03
N THR A 572 -32.73 4.32 -19.54
CA THR A 572 -34.20 4.32 -19.63
C THR A 572 -34.72 3.19 -20.51
N GLN A 573 -34.13 3.02 -21.70
CA GLN A 573 -34.52 1.94 -22.63
C GLN A 573 -34.22 0.54 -22.05
N LEU A 574 -33.07 0.36 -21.39
CA LEU A 574 -32.71 -0.92 -20.77
C LEU A 574 -33.61 -1.25 -19.57
N HIS A 575 -33.96 -0.26 -18.76
CA HIS A 575 -34.93 -0.46 -17.67
C HIS A 575 -36.30 -0.91 -18.20
N GLN A 576 -36.83 -0.25 -19.24
CA GLN A 576 -38.10 -0.66 -19.86
C GLN A 576 -38.03 -2.09 -20.43
N PHE A 577 -36.88 -2.46 -20.99
CA PHE A 577 -36.64 -3.83 -21.44
C PHE A 577 -36.66 -4.83 -20.28
N VAL A 578 -35.99 -4.52 -19.16
CA VAL A 578 -35.98 -5.38 -17.95
C VAL A 578 -37.37 -5.50 -17.34
N ASP A 579 -38.15 -4.41 -17.27
CA ASP A 579 -39.54 -4.43 -16.82
C ASP A 579 -40.40 -5.37 -17.68
N GLY A 580 -40.25 -5.29 -19.00
CA GLY A 580 -40.95 -6.18 -19.93
C GLY A 580 -40.62 -7.66 -19.67
N LEU A 581 -39.33 -7.98 -19.47
CA LEU A 581 -38.90 -9.35 -19.15
C LEU A 581 -39.41 -9.84 -17.80
N LEU A 582 -39.45 -8.97 -16.78
CA LEU A 582 -40.00 -9.30 -15.47
C LEU A 582 -41.49 -9.61 -15.56
N LEU A 583 -42.24 -8.76 -16.26
CA LEU A 583 -43.68 -8.92 -16.45
C LEU A 583 -43.98 -10.21 -17.24
N GLU A 584 -43.23 -10.49 -18.30
CA GLU A 584 -43.39 -11.69 -19.10
C GLU A 584 -43.12 -12.98 -18.28
N ARG A 585 -42.06 -12.98 -17.47
CA ARG A 585 -41.61 -14.18 -16.75
C ARG A 585 -42.32 -14.43 -15.43
N PHE A 586 -42.65 -13.38 -14.68
CA PHE A 586 -43.17 -13.50 -13.32
C PHE A 586 -44.53 -12.80 -13.11
N GLY A 587 -45.07 -12.17 -14.15
CA GLY A 587 -46.33 -11.43 -14.08
C GLY A 587 -46.25 -10.20 -13.18
N GLU A 588 -47.41 -9.55 -12.99
CA GLU A 588 -47.54 -8.33 -12.17
C GLU A 588 -47.08 -8.53 -10.72
N ARG A 589 -47.34 -9.71 -10.15
CA ARG A 589 -46.95 -10.02 -8.76
C ARG A 589 -45.44 -10.09 -8.60
N GLY A 590 -44.73 -10.74 -9.52
CA GLY A 590 -43.27 -10.82 -9.48
C GLY A 590 -42.60 -9.49 -9.81
N LEU A 591 -43.18 -8.71 -10.72
CA LEU A 591 -42.74 -7.35 -11.00
C LEU A 591 -42.80 -6.49 -9.72
N ARG A 592 -43.94 -6.51 -9.02
CA ARG A 592 -44.10 -5.84 -7.73
C ARG A 592 -43.06 -6.28 -6.69
N GLU A 593 -42.86 -7.58 -6.51
CA GLU A 593 -41.85 -8.09 -5.57
C GLU A 593 -40.41 -7.68 -5.97
N ALA A 594 -40.09 -7.62 -7.26
CA ALA A 594 -38.76 -7.17 -7.73
C ALA A 594 -38.49 -5.70 -7.37
N TYR A 595 -39.48 -4.81 -7.54
CA TYR A 595 -39.38 -3.42 -7.09
C TYR A 595 -39.33 -3.28 -5.57
N PHE A 596 -40.02 -4.16 -4.85
CA PHE A 596 -39.87 -4.23 -3.40
C PHE A 596 -38.44 -4.63 -3.01
N HIS A 597 -37.82 -5.58 -3.70
CA HIS A 597 -36.41 -5.93 -3.50
C HIS A 597 -35.46 -4.78 -3.84
N GLU A 598 -35.73 -3.99 -4.89
CA GLU A 598 -35.00 -2.75 -5.18
C GLU A 598 -35.02 -1.81 -3.97
N LEU A 599 -36.19 -1.57 -3.39
CA LEU A 599 -36.34 -0.75 -2.19
C LEU A 599 -35.51 -1.32 -1.02
N VAL A 600 -35.59 -2.64 -0.77
CA VAL A 600 -34.79 -3.30 0.27
C VAL A 600 -33.28 -3.14 0.04
N HIS A 601 -32.82 -3.16 -1.21
CA HIS A 601 -31.41 -2.90 -1.53
C HIS A 601 -30.99 -1.48 -1.17
N TYR A 602 -31.85 -0.48 -1.43
CA TYR A 602 -31.61 0.90 -0.98
C TYR A 602 -31.64 1.02 0.55
N LEU A 603 -32.58 0.36 1.24
CA LEU A 603 -32.62 0.33 2.71
C LEU A 603 -31.31 -0.20 3.30
N ARG A 604 -30.71 -1.24 2.71
CA ARG A 604 -29.39 -1.75 3.14
C ARG A 604 -28.26 -0.76 2.86
N LEU A 605 -28.34 -0.04 1.75
CA LEU A 605 -27.28 0.83 1.26
C LEU A 605 -27.19 2.15 2.04
N VAL A 606 -28.33 2.78 2.35
CA VAL A 606 -28.37 4.11 2.98
C VAL A 606 -27.58 4.18 4.30
N PRO A 607 -27.75 3.25 5.28
CA PRO A 607 -26.97 3.27 6.52
C PRO A 607 -25.47 3.16 6.28
N TYR A 608 -25.05 2.39 5.28
CA TYR A 608 -23.64 2.29 4.91
C TYR A 608 -23.11 3.63 4.37
N LYS A 609 -23.87 4.30 3.51
CA LYS A 609 -23.49 5.61 2.95
C LYS A 609 -23.49 6.71 4.01
N ILE A 610 -24.43 6.69 4.96
CA ILE A 610 -24.45 7.62 6.11
C ILE A 610 -23.14 7.52 6.92
N ARG A 611 -22.66 6.30 7.21
CA ARG A 611 -21.40 6.09 7.94
C ARG A 611 -20.17 6.60 7.18
N GLN A 612 -20.20 6.52 5.85
CA GLN A 612 -19.10 7.01 5.01
C GLN A 612 -19.09 8.54 4.93
N ASN A 613 -20.24 9.15 4.63
CA ASN A 613 -20.40 10.58 4.48
C ASN A 613 -21.89 10.95 4.62
N ARG A 614 -22.23 11.81 5.59
CA ARG A 614 -23.62 12.22 5.85
C ARG A 614 -24.31 12.83 4.61
N HIS A 615 -23.63 13.63 3.80
CA HIS A 615 -24.20 14.18 2.56
C HIS A 615 -24.46 13.09 1.51
N LYS A 616 -23.58 12.10 1.41
CA LYS A 616 -23.83 10.93 0.55
C LYS A 616 -25.02 10.14 1.09
N GLY A 617 -25.11 9.96 2.40
CA GLY A 617 -26.27 9.37 3.08
C GLY A 617 -27.59 10.06 2.72
N LEU A 618 -27.62 11.40 2.75
CA LEU A 618 -28.80 12.19 2.37
C LEU A 618 -29.24 11.94 0.92
N ALA A 619 -28.29 11.90 -0.02
CA ALA A 619 -28.61 11.63 -1.42
C ALA A 619 -29.27 10.25 -1.62
N PHE A 620 -28.74 9.21 -0.97
CA PHE A 620 -29.31 7.86 -1.06
C PHE A 620 -30.62 7.73 -0.28
N PHE A 621 -30.81 8.48 0.81
CA PHE A 621 -32.09 8.59 1.48
C PHE A 621 -33.16 9.15 0.54
N ALA A 622 -32.86 10.27 -0.14
CA ALA A 622 -33.78 10.87 -1.10
C ALA A 622 -34.16 9.93 -2.25
N CYS A 623 -33.20 9.11 -2.73
CA CYS A 623 -33.51 8.05 -3.71
C CYS A 623 -34.51 7.03 -3.15
N ALA A 624 -34.29 6.55 -1.93
CA ALA A 624 -35.17 5.59 -1.28
C ALA A 624 -36.57 6.18 -1.04
N SER A 625 -36.67 7.47 -0.74
CA SER A 625 -37.95 8.18 -0.62
C SER A 625 -38.72 8.22 -1.94
N VAL A 626 -38.04 8.54 -3.04
CA VAL A 626 -38.65 8.53 -4.38
C VAL A 626 -39.12 7.12 -4.74
N LEU A 627 -38.29 6.10 -4.54
CA LEU A 627 -38.66 4.70 -4.80
C LEU A 627 -39.84 4.25 -3.95
N LEU A 628 -39.90 4.64 -2.68
CA LEU A 628 -41.03 4.31 -1.79
C LEU A 628 -42.32 4.95 -2.30
N ASN A 629 -42.28 6.23 -2.68
CA ASN A 629 -43.45 6.91 -3.24
C ASN A 629 -43.90 6.27 -4.55
N GLU A 630 -42.98 6.04 -5.49
CA GLU A 630 -43.29 5.39 -6.77
C GLU A 630 -43.87 3.98 -6.57
N TYR A 631 -43.33 3.22 -5.61
CA TYR A 631 -43.86 1.90 -5.27
C TYR A 631 -45.32 1.98 -4.81
N ARG A 632 -45.63 2.91 -3.90
CA ARG A 632 -46.98 3.08 -3.38
C ARG A 632 -47.96 3.61 -4.42
N GLU A 633 -47.55 4.59 -5.21
CA GLU A 633 -48.36 5.15 -6.29
C GLU A 633 -48.70 4.08 -7.33
N ARG A 634 -47.73 3.22 -7.67
CA ARG A 634 -47.90 2.18 -8.70
C ARG A 634 -48.81 1.02 -8.27
N TRP A 635 -48.83 0.66 -6.98
CA TRP A 635 -49.60 -0.49 -6.48
C TRP A 635 -50.71 -0.15 -5.47
N HIS A 636 -51.00 1.15 -5.27
CA HIS A 636 -52.05 1.67 -4.39
C HIS A 636 -52.01 1.12 -2.95
N ASP A 637 -50.81 1.05 -2.36
CA ASP A 637 -50.58 0.57 -0.99
C ASP A 637 -50.21 1.67 0.03
#